data_AF-A0A2V2VXS2-F1
#
_entry.id   AF-A0A2V2VXS2-F1
#
_cell.length_a   1.000
_cell.length_b   1.000
_cell.length_c   1.000
_cell.angle_alpha   90.00
_cell.angle_beta   90.00
_cell.angle_gamma   90.00
#
_symmetry.space_group_name_H-M   'P 1'
#
loop_
_entity.id
_entity.type
_entity.pdbx_description
1 polymer ?
#
loop_
_entity_poly.entity_id
_entity_poly.type
_entity_poly.pdbx_seq_one_letter_code
_entity_poly.pdbx_strand_id
1 'polypeptide(L)'
;MLSRVAAMKAPCTHNRRRVTGSSGRREGRESEQQRPNMSRRVFNSTVLLLLVVMWIYCNIGGAAAVVEGKSGDAPLPQWVDIFVPNKTQVLAKEGSETGVKEAFAAPSLVSAGGVMAAFAEGLFVYIVHGHDLFGIKPYEIVAGYIKAAEKWPSIVAEVNAGTWRAHTVLGSRNGDDRLCYLHGPTAVARDSKVFLLVGSDTVGYDNVDNAWVKDGWDIQLVEGVATQSKDGAQSTMISWAEPKSLLKQIPKHTQDQLRDFVTAGGSGIVMQNDTLVFPLVANGENYPFSMITYSTDNGNTWVFPESISPVGCVDPRITEWETGQILMIVQCMDDQSVFESRDMGKTWTEAVGKLSGVWIRPQPGARLYKIFRVGALITATIEGRKVMLYTQRGYTSGEKEANALYIWVTDNNRTFYVGPLFLEDNVNETLANALLYSDGALHLLKERANEKDEAISLARLTEELNTIRSVLSTWGQLDASFSKSSTPTAGLVGFLSNAASGDTWIDDYLCVNATVRKAAKVENGFKFTGPGSMATWPVNSREDNNQYGFVNHDFTIVATVIVHQVPKESTPLLGAGLGNGAGKKFIGLSYSMDKTWETVFDGATKAQDTTWEPGSEYQVALMLQNGNRGSVYVNGELVGSPETIPTPEARGAEILYFYFGGGEGDSDSNATVTNVFLYNRPLSDGELKLVRKSDDKKGKGDGSMRGGVSRVLPLLLLGLWGIAALY
;
A
#
# COMPACT_ATOMS: atom_id res chain seq x y z
N MET A 1 -34.08 -5.52 -44.38
CA MET A 1 -32.89 -5.48 -45.24
C MET A 1 -31.80 -6.30 -44.57
N LEU A 2 -31.27 -7.29 -45.28
CA LEU A 2 -30.27 -8.26 -44.82
C LEU A 2 -28.87 -7.65 -44.85
N SER A 3 -28.03 -7.95 -43.84
CA SER A 3 -26.67 -8.43 -44.09
C SER A 3 -26.14 -9.22 -42.89
N ARG A 4 -25.57 -10.39 -43.18
CA ARG A 4 -25.12 -11.43 -42.24
C ARG A 4 -23.62 -11.30 -42.00
N VAL A 5 -23.21 -11.46 -40.74
CA VAL A 5 -21.83 -11.57 -40.27
C VAL A 5 -21.30 -12.99 -40.49
N ALA A 6 -20.06 -13.08 -40.98
CA ALA A 6 -19.35 -14.33 -41.25
C ALA A 6 -18.64 -14.87 -40.00
N ALA A 7 -18.75 -16.17 -39.79
CA ALA A 7 -18.02 -16.94 -38.79
C ALA A 7 -16.65 -17.38 -39.32
N MET A 8 -15.63 -17.42 -38.45
CA MET A 8 -14.35 -18.07 -38.74
C MET A 8 -14.03 -19.12 -37.65
N LYS A 9 -13.83 -20.36 -38.11
CA LYS A 9 -13.58 -21.57 -37.32
C LYS A 9 -12.08 -21.71 -36.99
N ALA A 10 -11.79 -22.14 -35.76
CA ALA A 10 -10.51 -22.72 -35.35
C ALA A 10 -10.51 -24.25 -35.57
N PRO A 11 -9.35 -24.90 -35.82
CA PRO A 11 -9.22 -26.34 -35.71
C PRO A 11 -8.51 -26.75 -34.42
N CYS A 12 -9.19 -27.59 -33.64
CA CYS A 12 -8.61 -28.45 -32.60
C CYS A 12 -7.97 -29.68 -33.25
N THR A 13 -6.81 -30.12 -32.77
CA THR A 13 -6.35 -31.51 -32.90
C THR A 13 -5.83 -32.04 -31.57
N HIS A 14 -6.53 -33.04 -31.06
CA HIS A 14 -6.08 -33.97 -30.02
C HIS A 14 -5.23 -35.08 -30.66
N ASN A 15 -4.20 -35.59 -29.95
CA ASN A 15 -3.84 -37.03 -29.98
C ASN A 15 -2.95 -37.48 -28.80
N ARG A 16 -3.56 -38.26 -27.89
CA ARG A 16 -3.20 -39.57 -27.30
C ARG A 16 -1.74 -39.94 -26.89
N ARG A 17 -1.57 -40.11 -25.56
CA ARG A 17 -1.21 -41.32 -24.75
C ARG A 17 -0.03 -42.28 -25.10
N ARG A 18 0.74 -42.59 -24.03
CA ARG A 18 1.47 -43.86 -23.63
C ARG A 18 2.83 -44.11 -24.33
N VAL A 19 3.94 -44.62 -23.74
CA VAL A 19 4.23 -45.60 -22.66
C VAL A 19 5.65 -45.38 -22.08
N THR A 20 5.84 -45.82 -20.83
CA THR A 20 7.08 -46.07 -20.05
C THR A 20 8.17 -46.93 -20.70
N GLY A 21 9.43 -46.77 -20.27
CA GLY A 21 10.49 -47.76 -20.49
C GLY A 21 11.78 -47.47 -19.69
N SER A 22 11.99 -48.22 -18.62
CA SER A 22 13.20 -48.27 -17.80
C SER A 22 14.24 -49.26 -18.33
N SER A 23 15.52 -49.04 -17.99
CA SER A 23 16.55 -50.02 -17.54
C SER A 23 17.90 -49.89 -18.24
N GLY A 24 18.99 -49.94 -17.47
CA GLY A 24 20.36 -49.98 -18.02
C GLY A 24 21.46 -49.59 -17.03
N ARG A 25 21.88 -50.56 -16.21
CA ARG A 25 22.84 -50.52 -15.10
C ARG A 25 24.31 -50.51 -15.57
N ARG A 26 25.24 -50.19 -14.64
CA ARG A 26 26.70 -50.52 -14.53
C ARG A 26 27.67 -49.58 -15.28
N GLU A 27 28.87 -49.22 -14.81
CA GLU A 27 29.75 -49.59 -13.67
C GLU A 27 30.95 -48.61 -13.72
N GLY A 28 31.62 -48.27 -12.61
CA GLY A 28 32.91 -47.55 -12.68
C GLY A 28 33.28 -46.78 -11.43
N ARG A 29 34.30 -47.27 -10.71
CA ARG A 29 34.71 -46.97 -9.33
C ARG A 29 36.02 -46.15 -9.33
N GLU A 30 36.31 -45.50 -8.20
CA GLU A 30 37.61 -45.08 -7.60
C GLU A 30 37.64 -43.58 -7.23
N SER A 31 38.13 -43.13 -6.08
CA SER A 31 38.76 -43.76 -4.91
C SER A 31 38.76 -42.73 -3.75
N GLU A 32 38.34 -43.14 -2.55
CA GLU A 32 38.48 -42.37 -1.30
C GLU A 32 39.67 -42.89 -0.50
N GLN A 33 40.42 -41.99 0.15
CA GLN A 33 41.56 -42.32 1.00
C GLN A 33 41.25 -42.11 2.49
N GLN A 34 41.73 -43.05 3.31
CA GLN A 34 41.52 -43.17 4.76
C GLN A 34 42.19 -42.07 5.61
N ARG A 35 41.51 -41.69 6.69
CA ARG A 35 42.04 -40.89 7.82
C ARG A 35 42.98 -41.70 8.72
N PRO A 36 44.01 -41.07 9.32
CA PRO A 36 44.59 -41.52 10.57
C PRO A 36 44.14 -40.68 11.77
N ASN A 37 44.20 -41.30 12.95
CA ASN A 37 43.59 -40.87 14.20
C ASN A 37 44.60 -40.13 15.13
N MET A 38 44.11 -39.03 15.72
CA MET A 38 44.51 -38.27 16.93
C MET A 38 45.98 -38.11 17.39
N SER A 39 46.29 -36.85 17.75
CA SER A 39 46.94 -36.55 19.03
C SER A 39 46.25 -35.36 19.72
N ARG A 40 45.97 -35.50 21.02
CA ARG A 40 45.36 -34.50 21.89
C ARG A 40 46.40 -33.49 22.34
N ARG A 41 46.19 -32.20 22.07
CA ARG A 41 46.72 -31.09 22.89
C ARG A 41 45.71 -29.94 22.95
N VAL A 42 45.60 -29.40 24.16
CA VAL A 42 44.63 -28.42 24.65
C VAL A 42 45.02 -27.03 24.16
N PHE A 43 44.12 -26.32 23.48
CA PHE A 43 44.23 -24.88 23.23
C PHE A 43 42.91 -24.18 23.59
N ASN A 44 43.03 -23.09 24.34
CA ASN A 44 41.93 -22.35 24.95
C ASN A 44 40.93 -21.85 23.90
N SER A 45 39.68 -22.25 24.08
CA SER A 45 38.54 -21.98 23.21
C SER A 45 37.84 -20.69 23.64
N THR A 46 37.91 -19.68 22.79
CA THR A 46 36.97 -18.55 22.78
C THR A 46 36.89 -17.89 21.40
N VAL A 47 37.89 -18.11 20.53
CA VAL A 47 37.96 -17.50 19.19
C VAL A 47 37.54 -18.45 18.05
N LEU A 48 37.51 -19.78 18.28
CA LEU A 48 37.12 -20.75 17.24
C LEU A 48 35.61 -21.00 17.15
N LEU A 49 34.82 -20.63 18.16
CA LEU A 49 33.36 -20.74 18.11
C LEU A 49 32.72 -19.61 17.28
N LEU A 50 33.42 -18.49 17.12
CA LEU A 50 33.04 -17.37 16.25
C LEU A 50 33.27 -17.68 14.77
N LEU A 51 34.27 -18.50 14.42
CA LEU A 51 34.60 -18.82 13.02
C LEU A 51 33.80 -20.00 12.47
N VAL A 52 33.29 -20.92 13.30
CA VAL A 52 32.48 -22.06 12.83
C VAL A 52 31.00 -21.70 12.69
N VAL A 53 30.48 -20.74 13.49
CA VAL A 53 29.11 -20.21 13.30
C VAL A 53 29.03 -19.28 12.08
N MET A 54 30.15 -18.66 11.69
CA MET A 54 30.22 -17.77 10.52
C MET A 54 30.43 -18.50 9.17
N TRP A 55 30.69 -19.81 9.19
CA TRP A 55 31.04 -20.58 7.98
C TRP A 55 29.98 -21.62 7.54
N ILE A 56 28.90 -21.79 8.31
CA ILE A 56 27.78 -22.70 7.97
C ILE A 56 26.54 -21.95 7.42
N TYR A 57 26.53 -20.61 7.41
CA TYR A 57 25.38 -19.80 6.97
C TYR A 57 25.60 -18.99 5.69
N CYS A 58 26.64 -19.30 4.90
CA CYS A 58 26.84 -18.67 3.60
C CYS A 58 26.75 -19.71 2.47
N ASN A 59 25.54 -19.97 2.00
CA ASN A 59 25.29 -20.38 0.62
C ASN A 59 23.81 -20.21 0.26
N ILE A 60 23.60 -19.79 -0.99
CA ILE A 60 22.34 -19.55 -1.72
C ILE A 60 21.88 -18.10 -1.66
N GLY A 61 22.00 -17.43 -2.81
CA GLY A 61 21.62 -16.04 -3.04
C GLY A 61 20.21 -15.86 -3.58
N GLY A 62 19.80 -14.60 -3.61
CA GLY A 62 18.51 -14.10 -4.13
C GLY A 62 18.29 -12.67 -3.61
N ALA A 63 17.77 -11.77 -4.44
CA ALA A 63 17.67 -10.33 -4.19
C ALA A 63 16.27 -9.91 -3.68
N ALA A 64 16.16 -8.90 -2.80
CA ALA A 64 14.93 -8.10 -2.55
C ALA A 64 15.19 -6.90 -1.59
N ALA A 65 14.24 -5.95 -1.53
CA ALA A 65 14.28 -4.68 -0.78
C ALA A 65 14.19 -4.82 0.77
N VAL A 66 14.35 -3.70 1.50
CA VAL A 66 14.82 -3.60 2.91
C VAL A 66 14.00 -4.39 3.95
N VAL A 67 14.76 -5.03 4.85
CA VAL A 67 14.40 -5.91 5.97
C VAL A 67 13.92 -7.31 5.57
N GLU A 68 14.77 -8.07 4.88
CA GLU A 68 14.85 -9.51 5.18
C GLU A 68 15.41 -9.71 6.60
N GLY A 69 14.57 -9.50 7.60
CA GLY A 69 14.50 -10.49 8.66
C GLY A 69 13.72 -11.64 8.06
N LYS A 70 14.37 -12.51 7.26
CA LYS A 70 13.80 -13.73 6.67
C LYS A 70 12.27 -13.66 6.50
N SER A 71 11.73 -13.18 5.38
CA SER A 71 10.26 -13.08 5.22
C SER A 71 9.55 -14.44 5.04
N GLY A 72 10.19 -15.55 5.41
CA GLY A 72 9.55 -16.83 5.72
C GLY A 72 9.43 -17.14 7.22
N ASP A 73 10.06 -16.35 8.11
CA ASP A 73 10.15 -16.58 9.56
C ASP A 73 9.53 -15.44 10.41
N ALA A 74 9.10 -14.31 9.83
CA ALA A 74 8.37 -13.28 10.58
C ALA A 74 6.96 -13.82 10.92
N PRO A 75 6.58 -13.94 12.21
CA PRO A 75 5.29 -14.50 12.56
C PRO A 75 4.18 -13.59 12.06
N LEU A 76 3.25 -14.14 11.27
CA LEU A 76 2.02 -13.46 10.87
C LEU A 76 1.31 -12.90 12.12
N PRO A 77 0.57 -11.78 11.98
CA PRO A 77 -0.26 -11.26 13.05
C PRO A 77 -1.11 -12.35 13.69
N GLN A 78 -1.22 -12.31 15.02
CA GLN A 78 -2.15 -13.19 15.72
C GLN A 78 -3.57 -12.68 15.49
N TRP A 79 -4.37 -13.48 14.78
CA TRP A 79 -5.77 -13.22 14.50
C TRP A 79 -6.67 -13.87 15.54
N VAL A 80 -7.77 -13.22 15.88
CA VAL A 80 -8.86 -13.78 16.68
C VAL A 80 -10.18 -13.58 15.96
N ASP A 81 -10.99 -14.63 15.84
CA ASP A 81 -12.28 -14.56 15.17
C ASP A 81 -13.35 -14.02 16.12
N ILE A 82 -13.76 -12.77 15.92
CA ILE A 82 -14.72 -12.08 16.79
C ILE A 82 -16.17 -12.22 16.28
N PHE A 83 -16.37 -12.51 15.00
CA PHE A 83 -17.68 -12.85 14.46
C PHE A 83 -17.59 -14.13 13.66
N VAL A 84 -18.16 -15.20 14.21
CA VAL A 84 -18.08 -16.56 13.67
C VAL A 84 -19.49 -17.08 13.37
N PRO A 85 -19.77 -17.44 12.10
CA PRO A 85 -21.01 -18.11 11.69
C PRO A 85 -21.43 -19.22 12.62
N ASN A 86 -22.71 -19.27 12.94
CA ASN A 86 -23.35 -20.32 13.73
C ASN A 86 -22.77 -20.54 15.14
N LYS A 87 -21.88 -19.64 15.61
CA LYS A 87 -21.21 -19.75 16.92
C LYS A 87 -21.31 -18.48 17.76
N THR A 88 -21.11 -17.31 17.14
CA THR A 88 -21.18 -16.04 17.87
C THR A 88 -22.61 -15.73 18.24
N GLN A 89 -22.86 -15.65 19.55
CA GLN A 89 -24.17 -15.31 20.08
C GLN A 89 -24.43 -13.81 19.94
N VAL A 90 -25.59 -13.47 19.37
CA VAL A 90 -26.06 -12.10 19.20
C VAL A 90 -27.18 -11.82 20.20
N LEU A 91 -27.03 -10.74 20.95
CA LEU A 91 -28.01 -10.26 21.92
C LEU A 91 -28.80 -9.10 21.32
N ALA A 92 -30.12 -9.09 21.53
CA ALA A 92 -30.97 -7.95 21.19
C ALA A 92 -30.56 -6.70 21.99
N LYS A 93 -30.97 -5.53 21.51
CA LYS A 93 -30.86 -4.25 22.22
C LYS A 93 -31.44 -4.30 23.64
N GLU A 94 -32.48 -5.13 23.87
CA GLU A 94 -33.15 -5.32 25.17
C GLU A 94 -32.63 -6.50 26.01
N GLY A 95 -31.55 -7.16 25.58
CA GLY A 95 -30.85 -8.18 26.36
C GLY A 95 -31.41 -9.60 26.30
N SER A 96 -32.42 -9.87 25.47
CA SER A 96 -32.83 -11.24 25.13
C SER A 96 -31.90 -11.85 24.08
N GLU A 97 -31.63 -13.16 24.16
CA GLU A 97 -30.84 -13.88 23.15
C GLU A 97 -31.61 -13.90 21.82
N THR A 98 -31.01 -13.36 20.76
CA THR A 98 -31.54 -13.43 19.38
C THR A 98 -31.02 -14.65 18.61
N GLY A 99 -30.09 -15.40 19.19
CA GLY A 99 -29.48 -16.58 18.62
C GLY A 99 -28.15 -16.28 17.89
N VAL A 100 -27.88 -17.04 16.84
CA VAL A 100 -26.65 -16.93 16.02
C VAL A 100 -26.98 -16.42 14.61
N LYS A 101 -25.97 -15.94 13.90
CA LYS A 101 -26.05 -15.53 12.49
C LYS A 101 -25.35 -16.54 11.59
N GLU A 102 -25.77 -16.64 10.33
CA GLU A 102 -25.22 -17.57 9.35
C GLU A 102 -23.95 -17.05 8.67
N ALA A 103 -23.79 -15.73 8.59
CA ALA A 103 -22.63 -15.08 7.97
C ALA A 103 -22.42 -13.68 8.57
N PHE A 104 -21.17 -13.21 8.51
CA PHE A 104 -20.79 -11.86 8.90
C PHE A 104 -19.91 -11.21 7.84
N ALA A 105 -20.27 -9.99 7.43
CA ALA A 105 -19.62 -9.27 6.33
C ALA A 105 -19.50 -7.76 6.59
N ALA A 106 -18.85 -7.05 5.67
CA ALA A 106 -18.74 -5.59 5.64
C ALA A 106 -18.23 -4.97 6.96
N PRO A 107 -17.01 -5.31 7.41
CA PRO A 107 -16.48 -4.85 8.68
C PRO A 107 -16.30 -3.32 8.72
N SER A 108 -16.58 -2.73 9.88
CA SER A 108 -16.23 -1.35 10.22
C SER A 108 -15.67 -1.27 11.64
N LEU A 109 -14.71 -0.37 11.88
CA LEU A 109 -13.98 -0.30 13.14
C LEU A 109 -13.74 1.14 13.55
N VAL A 110 -14.11 1.49 14.79
CA VAL A 110 -13.89 2.83 15.38
C VAL A 110 -13.55 2.74 16.86
N SER A 111 -12.96 3.79 17.41
CA SER A 111 -12.76 3.97 18.86
C SER A 111 -13.39 5.27 19.33
N ALA A 112 -14.20 5.21 20.39
CA ALA A 112 -14.84 6.36 21.02
C ALA A 112 -14.86 6.20 22.54
N GLY A 113 -14.48 7.23 23.29
CA GLY A 113 -14.59 7.22 24.76
C GLY A 113 -13.89 6.06 25.47
N GLY A 114 -12.81 5.51 24.89
CA GLY A 114 -12.08 4.35 25.41
C GLY A 114 -12.72 2.99 25.07
N VAL A 115 -13.71 2.97 24.19
CA VAL A 115 -14.37 1.76 23.67
C VAL A 115 -14.10 1.65 22.18
N MET A 116 -13.50 0.53 21.77
CA MET A 116 -13.39 0.12 20.38
C MET A 116 -14.63 -0.68 20.00
N ALA A 117 -15.31 -0.29 18.92
CA ALA A 117 -16.49 -0.96 18.40
C ALA A 117 -16.19 -1.54 17.02
N ALA A 118 -16.33 -2.86 16.91
CA ALA A 118 -16.26 -3.59 15.66
C ALA A 118 -17.68 -3.87 15.17
N PHE A 119 -18.05 -3.38 13.98
CA PHE A 119 -19.35 -3.58 13.36
C PHE A 119 -19.26 -4.60 12.24
N ALA A 120 -20.38 -5.28 12.00
CA ALA A 120 -20.56 -6.19 10.89
C ALA A 120 -22.04 -6.22 10.46
N GLU A 121 -22.27 -6.58 9.21
CA GLU A 121 -23.53 -7.18 8.79
C GLU A 121 -23.63 -8.58 9.40
N GLY A 122 -24.80 -8.93 9.92
CA GLY A 122 -25.13 -10.26 10.43
C GLY A 122 -26.28 -10.85 9.64
N LEU A 123 -25.98 -11.79 8.76
CA LEU A 123 -26.97 -12.47 7.91
C LEU A 123 -27.74 -13.51 8.72
N PHE A 124 -29.05 -13.58 8.52
CA PHE A 124 -29.87 -14.67 9.02
C PHE A 124 -30.94 -15.05 8.01
N VAL A 125 -31.43 -16.30 8.08
CA VAL A 125 -32.51 -16.77 7.23
C VAL A 125 -33.85 -16.50 7.88
N TYR A 126 -34.75 -15.89 7.10
CA TYR A 126 -36.13 -15.66 7.45
C TYR A 126 -37.05 -16.43 6.52
N ILE A 127 -37.88 -17.32 7.08
CA ILE A 127 -38.81 -18.16 6.34
C ILE A 127 -40.23 -17.70 6.67
N VAL A 128 -40.95 -17.18 5.68
CA VAL A 128 -42.34 -16.76 5.81
C VAL A 128 -43.21 -17.64 4.94
N HIS A 129 -44.19 -18.27 5.58
CA HIS A 129 -45.11 -19.24 4.98
C HIS A 129 -44.36 -20.48 4.44
N GLY A 130 -44.75 -21.69 4.84
CA GLY A 130 -44.02 -22.95 4.59
C GLY A 130 -43.80 -23.39 3.13
N HIS A 131 -43.85 -22.45 2.16
CA HIS A 131 -43.62 -22.62 0.73
C HIS A 131 -42.31 -21.97 0.22
N ASP A 132 -41.66 -21.09 1.00
CA ASP A 132 -40.33 -20.55 0.67
C ASP A 132 -39.23 -21.59 0.96
N LEU A 133 -38.93 -22.45 -0.04
CA LEU A 133 -37.93 -23.53 0.06
C LEU A 133 -36.52 -23.07 0.45
N PHE A 134 -36.19 -21.79 0.26
CA PHE A 134 -34.85 -21.22 0.54
C PHE A 134 -34.83 -20.05 1.54
N GLY A 135 -36.01 -19.54 1.96
CA GLY A 135 -36.14 -18.32 2.78
C GLY A 135 -35.53 -17.06 2.12
N ILE A 136 -35.66 -15.92 2.80
CA ILE A 136 -34.91 -14.71 2.45
C ILE A 136 -33.82 -14.41 3.47
N LYS A 137 -32.79 -13.67 3.05
CA LYS A 137 -31.54 -13.46 3.82
C LYS A 137 -31.30 -11.99 4.13
N PRO A 138 -32.12 -11.36 5.00
CA PRO A 138 -31.85 -10.01 5.46
C PRO A 138 -30.59 -9.95 6.32
N TYR A 139 -30.03 -8.75 6.39
CA TYR A 139 -28.90 -8.40 7.22
C TYR A 139 -29.37 -7.51 8.39
N GLU A 140 -28.81 -7.77 9.57
CA GLU A 140 -28.84 -6.83 10.70
C GLU A 140 -27.46 -6.21 10.90
N ILE A 141 -27.39 -5.04 11.55
CA ILE A 141 -26.11 -4.48 11.95
C ILE A 141 -25.82 -4.88 13.39
N VAL A 142 -24.71 -5.59 13.57
CA VAL A 142 -24.24 -6.04 14.88
C VAL A 142 -22.93 -5.35 15.26
N ALA A 143 -22.66 -5.27 16.55
CA ALA A 143 -21.41 -4.75 17.09
C ALA A 143 -20.84 -5.61 18.21
N GLY A 144 -19.51 -5.72 18.23
CA GLY A 144 -18.73 -6.23 19.35
C GLY A 144 -17.94 -5.09 19.99
N TYR A 145 -17.92 -5.05 21.32
CA TYR A 145 -17.31 -3.95 22.07
C TYR A 145 -16.07 -4.42 22.83
N ILE A 146 -14.99 -3.67 22.67
CA ILE A 146 -13.69 -3.96 23.28
C ILE A 146 -13.24 -2.71 24.04
N LYS A 147 -12.79 -2.86 25.28
CA LYS A 147 -12.13 -1.75 25.98
C LYS A 147 -10.81 -1.45 25.27
N ALA A 148 -10.63 -0.21 24.79
CA ALA A 148 -9.46 0.15 23.99
C ALA A 148 -8.13 -0.03 24.77
N ALA A 149 -8.16 0.18 26.08
CA ALA A 149 -7.01 -0.01 26.97
C ALA A 149 -6.72 -1.48 27.31
N GLU A 150 -7.57 -2.43 26.90
CA GLU A 150 -7.41 -3.84 27.22
C GLU A 150 -6.18 -4.45 26.53
N LYS A 151 -5.53 -5.39 27.21
CA LYS A 151 -4.36 -6.07 26.65
C LYS A 151 -4.79 -7.11 25.62
N TRP A 152 -4.01 -7.26 24.56
CA TRP A 152 -4.32 -8.22 23.49
C TRP A 152 -4.56 -9.66 23.98
N PRO A 153 -3.75 -10.24 24.88
CA PRO A 153 -4.01 -11.58 25.40
C PRO A 153 -5.34 -11.71 26.15
N SER A 154 -5.81 -10.65 26.83
CA SER A 154 -7.10 -10.67 27.51
C SER A 154 -8.26 -10.72 26.52
N ILE A 155 -8.19 -9.92 25.45
CA ILE A 155 -9.19 -9.92 24.37
C ILE A 155 -9.27 -11.31 23.74
N VAL A 156 -8.11 -11.90 23.41
CA VAL A 156 -8.03 -13.24 22.83
C VAL A 156 -8.59 -14.30 23.79
N ALA A 157 -8.28 -14.20 25.09
CA ALA A 157 -8.78 -15.13 26.09
C ALA A 157 -10.32 -15.07 26.24
N GLU A 158 -10.91 -13.87 26.23
CA GLU A 158 -12.36 -13.68 26.31
C GLU A 158 -13.08 -14.28 25.10
N VAL A 159 -12.55 -14.06 23.89
CA VAL A 159 -13.13 -14.63 22.67
C VAL A 159 -13.02 -16.16 22.68
N ASN A 160 -11.85 -16.70 23.03
CA ASN A 160 -11.62 -18.15 23.07
C ASN A 160 -12.38 -18.86 24.20
N ALA A 161 -12.73 -18.16 25.28
CA ALA A 161 -13.55 -18.69 26.36
C ALA A 161 -15.03 -18.87 25.96
N GLY A 162 -15.45 -18.36 24.79
CA GLY A 162 -16.84 -18.41 24.34
C GLY A 162 -17.76 -17.47 25.11
N THR A 163 -17.21 -16.52 25.88
CA THR A 163 -17.97 -15.51 26.62
C THR A 163 -18.26 -14.26 25.80
N TRP A 164 -17.51 -14.05 24.72
CA TRP A 164 -17.72 -12.96 23.76
C TRP A 164 -19.15 -12.95 23.20
N ARG A 165 -19.76 -11.76 23.13
CA ARG A 165 -21.10 -11.54 22.59
C ARG A 165 -21.10 -10.39 21.60
N ALA A 166 -21.90 -10.54 20.55
CA ALA A 166 -22.25 -9.45 19.67
C ALA A 166 -23.63 -8.88 20.06
N HIS A 167 -23.88 -7.62 19.69
CA HIS A 167 -25.10 -6.90 20.03
C HIS A 167 -25.74 -6.31 18.79
N THR A 168 -27.04 -6.51 18.60
CA THR A 168 -27.79 -5.86 17.51
C THR A 168 -27.85 -4.35 17.77
N VAL A 169 -27.32 -3.57 16.83
CA VAL A 169 -27.39 -2.10 16.84
C VAL A 169 -28.60 -1.63 16.03
N LEU A 170 -28.82 -2.24 14.86
CA LEU A 170 -30.00 -2.03 14.02
C LEU A 170 -30.55 -3.40 13.61
N GLY A 171 -31.83 -3.64 13.92
CA GLY A 171 -32.53 -4.86 13.55
C GLY A 171 -33.26 -4.73 12.21
N SER A 172 -33.52 -5.85 11.56
CA SER A 172 -34.10 -5.88 10.21
C SER A 172 -35.64 -5.89 10.19
N ARG A 173 -36.30 -5.83 11.35
CA ARG A 173 -37.76 -6.03 11.46
C ARG A 173 -38.51 -4.70 11.56
N ASN A 174 -39.49 -4.48 10.69
CA ASN A 174 -40.27 -3.23 10.63
C ASN A 174 -41.79 -3.41 10.91
N GLY A 175 -42.21 -4.52 11.53
CA GLY A 175 -43.63 -4.86 11.70
C GLY A 175 -44.32 -5.28 10.38
N ASP A 176 -45.54 -5.82 10.47
CA ASP A 176 -46.47 -6.15 9.36
C ASP A 176 -45.83 -6.72 8.07
N ASP A 177 -45.29 -7.93 8.12
CA ASP A 177 -44.72 -8.67 6.96
C ASP A 177 -43.69 -7.89 6.11
N ARG A 178 -43.06 -6.85 6.69
CA ARG A 178 -41.99 -6.07 6.06
C ARG A 178 -40.65 -6.33 6.72
N LEU A 179 -39.63 -6.43 5.88
CA LEU A 179 -38.24 -6.60 6.31
C LEU A 179 -37.35 -5.51 5.75
N CYS A 180 -36.29 -5.22 6.47
CA CYS A 180 -35.30 -4.22 6.13
C CYS A 180 -33.94 -4.90 5.91
N TYR A 181 -33.37 -4.74 4.72
CA TYR A 181 -32.02 -5.17 4.40
C TYR A 181 -31.05 -4.05 4.75
N LEU A 182 -30.31 -4.22 5.84
CA LEU A 182 -29.35 -3.25 6.33
C LEU A 182 -27.95 -3.57 5.81
N HIS A 183 -27.30 -2.65 5.11
CA HIS A 183 -26.03 -2.93 4.46
C HIS A 183 -25.01 -1.79 4.60
N GLY A 184 -23.74 -2.16 4.48
CA GLY A 184 -22.56 -1.31 4.45
C GLY A 184 -22.35 -0.48 5.72
N PRO A 185 -22.35 -1.04 6.94
CA PRO A 185 -22.16 -0.24 8.15
C PRO A 185 -20.87 0.58 8.04
N THR A 186 -21.03 1.91 8.06
CA THR A 186 -19.91 2.85 7.90
C THR A 186 -19.88 3.75 9.12
N ALA A 187 -18.83 3.62 9.94
CA ALA A 187 -18.75 4.30 11.22
C ALA A 187 -17.69 5.42 11.21
N VAL A 188 -17.96 6.45 12.01
CA VAL A 188 -16.98 7.48 12.39
C VAL A 188 -17.16 7.80 13.87
N ALA A 189 -16.08 8.07 14.57
CA ALA A 189 -16.10 8.39 15.98
C ALA A 189 -15.46 9.74 16.26
N ARG A 190 -16.05 10.47 17.21
CA ARG A 190 -15.54 11.74 17.72
C ARG A 190 -15.78 11.80 19.22
N ASP A 191 -14.74 12.07 20.00
CA ASP A 191 -14.80 12.12 21.46
C ASP A 191 -15.38 10.81 22.05
N SER A 192 -16.53 10.89 22.73
CA SER A 192 -17.26 9.72 23.25
C SER A 192 -18.41 9.28 22.35
N LYS A 193 -18.58 9.87 21.16
CA LYS A 193 -19.69 9.60 20.25
C LYS A 193 -19.24 8.73 19.09
N VAL A 194 -20.14 7.84 18.68
CA VAL A 194 -20.05 7.05 17.45
C VAL A 194 -21.23 7.45 16.56
N PHE A 195 -20.95 7.70 15.30
CA PHE A 195 -21.96 7.90 14.27
C PHE A 195 -21.86 6.72 13.30
N LEU A 196 -22.96 6.01 13.11
CA LEU A 196 -23.04 4.83 12.25
C LEU A 196 -24.05 5.09 11.14
N LEU A 197 -23.57 5.10 9.90
CA LEU A 197 -24.40 5.27 8.69
C LEU A 197 -24.63 3.91 8.03
N VAL A 198 -25.88 3.62 7.69
CA VAL A 198 -26.31 2.33 7.16
C VAL A 198 -27.28 2.54 6.01
N GLY A 199 -27.03 1.88 4.86
CA GLY A 199 -27.99 1.79 3.77
C GLY A 199 -29.08 0.78 4.12
N SER A 200 -30.32 1.05 3.72
CA SER A 200 -31.45 0.21 4.09
C SER A 200 -32.46 0.06 2.96
N ASP A 201 -32.82 -1.17 2.64
CA ASP A 201 -33.89 -1.47 1.67
C ASP A 201 -35.06 -2.14 2.38
N THR A 202 -36.25 -1.56 2.27
CA THR A 202 -37.47 -2.18 2.78
C THR A 202 -38.07 -3.07 1.71
N VAL A 203 -38.37 -4.31 2.07
CA VAL A 203 -39.12 -5.26 1.25
C VAL A 203 -40.43 -5.61 1.93
N GLY A 204 -41.48 -5.78 1.13
CA GLY A 204 -42.76 -6.34 1.55
C GLY A 204 -43.03 -7.63 0.78
N TYR A 205 -43.76 -8.56 1.39
CA TYR A 205 -44.24 -9.74 0.69
C TYR A 205 -45.48 -9.40 -0.15
N ASP A 206 -45.38 -9.61 -1.47
CA ASP A 206 -46.51 -9.48 -2.38
C ASP A 206 -47.25 -10.82 -2.50
N ASN A 207 -48.48 -10.84 -1.98
CA ASN A 207 -49.36 -12.02 -2.00
C ASN A 207 -49.88 -12.37 -3.40
N VAL A 208 -49.83 -11.44 -4.37
CA VAL A 208 -50.30 -11.66 -5.74
C VAL A 208 -49.24 -12.42 -6.53
N ASP A 209 -48.00 -11.93 -6.48
CA ASP A 209 -46.86 -12.49 -7.20
C ASP A 209 -46.13 -13.60 -6.42
N ASN A 210 -46.52 -13.83 -5.15
CA ASN A 210 -45.85 -14.72 -4.20
C ASN A 210 -44.34 -14.46 -4.15
N ALA A 211 -43.97 -13.18 -4.04
CA ALA A 211 -42.58 -12.75 -4.09
C ALA A 211 -42.32 -11.57 -3.15
N TRP A 212 -41.09 -11.48 -2.66
CA TRP A 212 -40.62 -10.31 -1.93
C TRP A 212 -40.25 -9.19 -2.92
N VAL A 213 -40.86 -8.02 -2.74
CA VAL A 213 -40.67 -6.86 -3.62
C VAL A 213 -40.13 -5.68 -2.81
N LYS A 214 -39.20 -4.92 -3.40
CA LYS A 214 -38.66 -3.69 -2.82
C LYS A 214 -39.78 -2.65 -2.71
N ASP A 215 -40.12 -2.26 -1.49
CA ASP A 215 -41.14 -1.27 -1.13
C ASP A 215 -40.54 0.14 -0.97
N GLY A 216 -39.25 0.22 -0.64
CA GLY A 216 -38.55 1.49 -0.53
C GLY A 216 -37.09 1.32 -0.14
N TRP A 217 -36.38 2.43 -0.06
CA TRP A 217 -35.01 2.51 0.42
C TRP A 217 -34.87 3.71 1.34
N ASP A 218 -33.91 3.67 2.27
CA ASP A 218 -33.58 4.74 3.20
C ASP A 218 -32.08 4.68 3.54
N ILE A 219 -31.55 5.79 4.03
CA ILE A 219 -30.20 5.88 4.58
C ILE A 219 -30.31 6.34 6.04
N GLN A 220 -29.89 5.47 6.95
CA GLN A 220 -30.15 5.62 8.37
C GLN A 220 -28.88 5.99 9.12
N LEU A 221 -28.99 6.99 10.00
CA LEU A 221 -27.95 7.37 10.93
C LEU A 221 -28.33 6.92 12.34
N VAL A 222 -27.40 6.26 13.02
CA VAL A 222 -27.54 5.91 14.44
C VAL A 222 -26.38 6.52 15.22
N GLU A 223 -26.72 7.25 16.28
CA GLU A 223 -25.77 7.86 17.19
C GLU A 223 -25.60 6.98 18.43
N GLY A 224 -24.36 6.66 18.77
CA GLY A 224 -23.97 5.94 19.97
C GLY A 224 -23.14 6.82 20.89
N VAL A 225 -23.31 6.65 22.20
CA VAL A 225 -22.46 7.31 23.20
C VAL A 225 -21.78 6.24 24.04
N ALA A 226 -20.44 6.23 24.00
CA ALA A 226 -19.63 5.35 24.83
C ALA A 226 -19.89 5.62 26.31
N THR A 227 -20.19 4.58 27.07
CA THR A 227 -20.45 4.68 28.51
C THR A 227 -19.24 4.15 29.28
N GLN A 228 -18.83 4.87 30.33
CA GLN A 228 -17.80 4.40 31.26
C GLN A 228 -18.43 3.50 32.32
N SER A 229 -19.12 2.44 31.89
CA SER A 229 -19.77 1.48 32.80
C SER A 229 -18.73 0.87 33.75
N LYS A 230 -18.90 1.09 35.05
CA LYS A 230 -18.08 0.50 36.12
C LYS A 230 -18.32 -1.00 36.29
N ASP A 231 -19.46 -1.50 35.80
CA ASP A 231 -19.92 -2.88 35.99
C ASP A 231 -19.36 -3.85 34.95
N GLY A 232 -18.64 -3.36 33.93
CA GLY A 232 -17.81 -4.17 33.04
C GLY A 232 -18.55 -5.06 32.03
N ALA A 233 -19.88 -5.07 32.00
CA ALA A 233 -20.66 -5.84 31.02
C ALA A 233 -20.57 -5.23 29.60
N GLN A 234 -20.11 -6.03 28.63
CA GLN A 234 -19.92 -5.64 27.22
C GLN A 234 -21.15 -4.98 26.58
N SER A 235 -22.36 -5.45 26.90
CA SER A 235 -23.63 -4.94 26.35
C SER A 235 -23.95 -3.48 26.65
N THR A 236 -23.25 -2.87 27.62
CA THR A 236 -23.53 -1.50 28.08
C THR A 236 -22.50 -0.49 27.61
N MET A 237 -21.44 -0.92 26.91
CA MET A 237 -20.31 -0.04 26.59
C MET A 237 -20.65 1.10 25.64
N ILE A 238 -21.69 0.96 24.81
CA ILE A 238 -22.23 2.05 23.98
C ILE A 238 -23.75 2.09 24.09
N SER A 239 -24.29 3.26 24.41
CA SER A 239 -25.72 3.53 24.43
C SER A 239 -26.16 4.08 23.08
N TRP A 240 -27.04 3.37 22.38
CA TRP A 240 -27.51 3.74 21.03
C TRP A 240 -28.85 4.46 21.06
N ALA A 241 -28.91 5.59 20.37
CA ALA A 241 -30.14 6.31 20.08
C ALA A 241 -31.01 5.55 19.06
N GLU A 242 -32.22 6.06 18.82
CA GLU A 242 -33.06 5.54 17.74
C GLU A 242 -32.53 5.95 16.36
N PRO A 243 -32.64 5.07 15.34
CA PRO A 243 -32.22 5.39 13.98
C PRO A 243 -32.97 6.58 13.39
N LYS A 244 -32.25 7.45 12.68
CA LYS A 244 -32.79 8.62 11.99
C LYS A 244 -32.63 8.46 10.49
N SER A 245 -33.74 8.50 9.76
CA SER A 245 -33.73 8.58 8.29
C SER A 245 -33.11 9.91 7.83
N LEU A 246 -32.18 9.85 6.89
CA LEU A 246 -31.58 11.02 6.24
C LEU A 246 -32.23 11.34 4.88
N LEU A 247 -33.19 10.55 4.40
CA LEU A 247 -33.85 10.77 3.11
C LEU A 247 -34.31 12.21 2.91
N LYS A 248 -35.01 12.79 3.91
CA LYS A 248 -35.56 14.15 3.81
C LYS A 248 -34.51 15.25 3.65
N GLN A 249 -33.23 14.95 3.91
CA GLN A 249 -32.12 15.90 3.79
C GLN A 249 -31.47 15.86 2.40
N ILE A 250 -31.80 14.85 1.59
CA ILE A 250 -31.33 14.69 0.22
C ILE A 250 -32.21 15.60 -0.67
N PRO A 251 -31.63 16.45 -1.54
CA PRO A 251 -32.44 17.30 -2.42
C PRO A 251 -33.41 16.47 -3.28
N LYS A 252 -34.66 16.92 -3.40
CA LYS A 252 -35.72 16.14 -4.05
C LYS A 252 -35.39 15.77 -5.51
N HIS A 253 -34.83 16.71 -6.25
CA HIS A 253 -34.42 16.49 -7.64
C HIS A 253 -33.29 15.44 -7.76
N THR A 254 -32.44 15.30 -6.74
CA THR A 254 -31.41 14.25 -6.67
C THR A 254 -32.07 12.91 -6.37
N GLN A 255 -32.96 12.84 -5.38
CA GLN A 255 -33.68 11.60 -5.05
C GLN A 255 -34.42 11.02 -6.26
N ASP A 256 -35.06 11.88 -7.06
CA ASP A 256 -35.85 11.45 -8.22
C ASP A 256 -34.99 10.84 -9.35
N GLN A 257 -33.65 10.95 -9.27
CA GLN A 257 -32.69 10.38 -10.21
C GLN A 257 -31.97 9.13 -9.65
N LEU A 258 -32.28 8.75 -8.41
CA LEU A 258 -31.60 7.68 -7.68
C LEU A 258 -32.53 6.50 -7.45
N ARG A 259 -31.97 5.30 -7.62
CA ARG A 259 -32.60 4.05 -7.22
C ARG A 259 -32.46 3.81 -5.73
N ASP A 260 -31.28 4.05 -5.19
CA ASP A 260 -30.94 3.97 -3.77
C ASP A 260 -29.53 4.53 -3.49
N PHE A 261 -29.15 4.53 -2.21
CA PHE A 261 -27.79 4.75 -1.74
C PHE A 261 -27.27 3.49 -1.05
N VAL A 262 -26.00 3.19 -1.31
CA VAL A 262 -25.24 2.15 -0.60
C VAL A 262 -24.10 2.85 0.12
N THR A 263 -24.00 2.62 1.42
CA THR A 263 -22.86 3.09 2.21
C THR A 263 -21.61 2.29 1.84
N ALA A 264 -20.45 2.94 1.81
CA ALA A 264 -19.24 2.33 1.24
C ALA A 264 -18.64 1.17 2.07
N GLY A 265 -19.14 0.95 3.29
CA GLY A 265 -18.50 0.11 4.30
C GLY A 265 -17.19 0.72 4.82
N GLY A 266 -16.64 0.14 5.88
CA GLY A 266 -15.40 0.64 6.48
C GLY A 266 -15.63 1.93 7.27
N SER A 267 -14.81 2.96 7.07
CA SER A 267 -14.78 4.15 7.93
C SER A 267 -15.11 5.45 7.20
N GLY A 268 -15.87 6.31 7.89
CA GLY A 268 -15.88 7.75 7.60
C GLY A 268 -14.66 8.46 8.20
N ILE A 269 -14.63 9.79 8.14
CA ILE A 269 -13.56 10.60 8.73
C ILE A 269 -14.11 11.77 9.55
N VAL A 270 -13.33 12.18 10.55
CA VAL A 270 -13.48 13.49 11.21
C VAL A 270 -12.38 14.38 10.66
N MET A 271 -12.78 15.48 10.04
CA MET A 271 -11.83 16.47 9.53
C MET A 271 -11.25 17.32 10.68
N GLN A 272 -10.15 18.02 10.40
CA GLN A 272 -9.49 18.93 11.35
C GLN A 272 -10.39 20.05 11.88
N ASN A 273 -11.39 20.44 11.10
CA ASN A 273 -12.40 21.43 11.50
C ASN A 273 -13.63 20.79 12.17
N ASP A 274 -13.50 19.55 12.65
CA ASP A 274 -14.54 18.77 13.32
C ASP A 274 -15.71 18.30 12.44
N THR A 275 -15.63 18.48 11.11
CA THR A 275 -16.66 18.01 10.19
C THR A 275 -16.65 16.49 10.09
N LEU A 276 -17.81 15.87 10.24
CA LEU A 276 -18.00 14.44 9.99
C LEU A 276 -18.24 14.22 8.50
N VAL A 277 -17.54 13.28 7.88
CA VAL A 277 -17.71 12.97 6.45
C VAL A 277 -17.83 11.46 6.26
N PHE A 278 -18.83 11.04 5.50
CA PHE A 278 -19.02 9.66 5.08
C PHE A 278 -18.87 9.51 3.57
N PRO A 279 -18.17 8.47 3.11
CA PRO A 279 -18.19 8.04 1.73
C PRO A 279 -19.45 7.21 1.44
N LEU A 280 -20.04 7.40 0.25
CA LEU A 280 -21.21 6.62 -0.19
C LEU A 280 -21.23 6.42 -1.71
N VAL A 281 -21.92 5.37 -2.13
CA VAL A 281 -22.22 5.07 -3.53
C VAL A 281 -23.69 5.40 -3.78
N ALA A 282 -23.94 6.27 -4.76
CA ALA A 282 -25.27 6.57 -5.23
C ALA A 282 -25.56 5.69 -6.47
N ASN A 283 -26.65 4.94 -6.44
CA ASN A 283 -27.08 4.16 -7.59
C ASN A 283 -28.05 4.99 -8.42
N GLY A 284 -27.54 5.66 -9.45
CA GLY A 284 -28.36 6.39 -10.41
C GLY A 284 -29.18 5.46 -11.31
N GLU A 285 -30.11 6.03 -12.08
CA GLU A 285 -30.94 5.25 -13.02
C GLU A 285 -30.13 4.43 -14.03
N ASN A 286 -28.99 4.97 -14.48
CA ASN A 286 -28.15 4.37 -15.53
C ASN A 286 -26.90 3.70 -14.97
N TYR A 287 -26.21 4.36 -14.03
CA TYR A 287 -24.90 3.94 -13.54
C TYR A 287 -24.67 4.39 -12.09
N PRO A 288 -23.93 3.61 -11.29
CA PRO A 288 -23.52 4.01 -9.95
C PRO A 288 -22.38 5.04 -10.00
N PHE A 289 -22.29 5.87 -8.95
CA PHE A 289 -21.18 6.80 -8.76
C PHE A 289 -20.89 7.02 -7.28
N SER A 290 -19.66 7.42 -6.97
CA SER A 290 -19.21 7.71 -5.61
C SER A 290 -19.42 9.18 -5.26
N MET A 291 -19.77 9.45 -4.01
CA MET A 291 -19.89 10.80 -3.46
C MET A 291 -19.64 10.79 -1.95
N ILE A 292 -19.85 11.94 -1.30
CA ILE A 292 -19.78 12.08 0.16
C ILE A 292 -21.07 12.68 0.71
N THR A 293 -21.28 12.48 2.00
CA THR A 293 -22.22 13.27 2.81
C THR A 293 -21.48 13.77 4.04
N TYR A 294 -21.83 14.95 4.54
CA TYR A 294 -21.12 15.53 5.67
C TYR A 294 -22.02 16.30 6.62
N SER A 295 -21.55 16.44 7.85
CA SER A 295 -22.20 17.21 8.91
C SER A 295 -21.18 18.09 9.64
N THR A 296 -21.49 19.37 9.72
CA THR A 296 -20.68 20.39 10.42
C THR A 296 -21.20 20.72 11.81
N ASP A 297 -22.34 20.14 12.21
CA ASP A 297 -23.06 20.44 13.44
C ASP A 297 -23.18 19.20 14.35
N ASN A 298 -22.16 18.34 14.33
CA ASN A 298 -22.05 17.14 15.14
C ASN A 298 -23.19 16.13 14.87
N GLY A 299 -23.51 15.90 13.59
CA GLY A 299 -24.43 14.88 13.13
C GLY A 299 -25.91 15.28 13.19
N ASN A 300 -26.25 16.55 13.46
CA ASN A 300 -27.64 17.00 13.53
C ASN A 300 -28.25 17.20 12.15
N THR A 301 -27.50 17.82 11.23
CA THR A 301 -27.87 17.99 9.83
C THR A 301 -26.77 17.47 8.91
N TRP A 302 -27.19 16.97 7.75
CA TRP A 302 -26.36 16.31 6.75
C TRP A 302 -26.57 16.96 5.40
N VAL A 303 -25.46 17.27 4.73
CA VAL A 303 -25.44 17.87 3.40
C VAL A 303 -25.00 16.81 2.39
N PHE A 304 -25.76 16.69 1.32
CA PHE A 304 -25.45 15.84 0.17
C PHE A 304 -25.09 16.74 -1.03
N PRO A 305 -23.80 16.89 -1.36
CA PRO A 305 -23.37 17.62 -2.55
C PRO A 305 -23.91 17.00 -3.84
N GLU A 306 -24.24 17.84 -4.83
CA GLU A 306 -24.79 17.38 -6.12
C GLU A 306 -23.72 16.80 -7.07
N SER A 307 -22.43 17.01 -6.78
CA SER A 307 -21.36 16.56 -7.66
C SER A 307 -21.03 15.09 -7.47
N ILE A 308 -20.70 14.46 -8.59
CA ILE A 308 -20.49 13.02 -8.69
C ILE A 308 -19.04 12.74 -9.05
N SER A 309 -18.48 11.63 -8.55
CA SER A 309 -17.28 11.06 -9.16
C SER A 309 -17.57 10.70 -10.63
N PRO A 310 -16.55 10.40 -11.44
CA PRO A 310 -16.80 9.82 -12.76
C PRO A 310 -17.75 8.62 -12.68
N VAL A 311 -18.60 8.52 -13.70
CA VAL A 311 -19.69 7.54 -13.78
C VAL A 311 -19.11 6.13 -13.83
N GLY A 312 -19.67 5.20 -13.06
CA GLY A 312 -19.21 3.82 -13.00
C GLY A 312 -18.01 3.60 -12.07
N CYS A 313 -17.72 4.56 -11.19
CA CYS A 313 -16.70 4.44 -10.15
C CYS A 313 -17.36 4.28 -8.76
N VAL A 314 -17.00 3.21 -8.05
CA VAL A 314 -17.62 2.73 -6.81
C VAL A 314 -16.55 2.49 -5.73
N ASP A 315 -16.97 1.94 -4.59
CA ASP A 315 -16.11 1.59 -3.44
C ASP A 315 -15.24 2.74 -2.91
N PRO A 316 -15.82 3.91 -2.59
CA PRO A 316 -15.04 5.06 -2.17
C PRO A 316 -14.34 4.83 -0.82
N ARG A 317 -13.09 5.26 -0.75
CA ARG A 317 -12.31 5.40 0.49
C ARG A 317 -11.79 6.82 0.60
N ILE A 318 -12.10 7.50 1.70
CA ILE A 318 -11.79 8.93 1.85
C ILE A 318 -10.80 9.18 2.98
N THR A 319 -10.03 10.26 2.84
CA THR A 319 -9.23 10.81 3.93
C THR A 319 -8.99 12.30 3.77
N GLU A 320 -8.68 12.99 4.86
CA GLU A 320 -8.22 14.39 4.83
C GLU A 320 -6.70 14.45 4.88
N TRP A 321 -6.07 14.90 3.79
CA TRP A 321 -4.62 14.99 3.70
C TRP A 321 -4.08 16.38 4.11
N GLU A 322 -4.41 17.42 3.35
CA GLU A 322 -4.19 18.81 3.73
C GLU A 322 -5.46 19.38 4.36
N THR A 323 -5.35 20.47 5.13
CA THR A 323 -6.51 21.13 5.75
C THR A 323 -7.57 21.47 4.70
N GLY A 324 -8.76 20.89 4.85
CA GLY A 324 -9.87 21.08 3.92
C GLY A 324 -9.75 20.33 2.58
N GLN A 325 -8.73 19.47 2.40
CA GLN A 325 -8.56 18.65 1.21
C GLN A 325 -8.97 17.20 1.48
N ILE A 326 -10.07 16.78 0.86
CA ILE A 326 -10.53 15.39 0.88
C ILE A 326 -9.92 14.69 -0.32
N LEU A 327 -9.21 13.59 -0.07
CA LEU A 327 -8.83 12.62 -1.09
C LEU A 327 -9.85 11.49 -1.10
N MET A 328 -10.25 11.03 -2.28
CA MET A 328 -11.15 9.90 -2.48
C MET A 328 -10.50 8.92 -3.47
N ILE A 329 -10.26 7.70 -3.00
CA ILE A 329 -9.93 6.57 -3.86
C ILE A 329 -11.24 5.95 -4.33
N VAL A 330 -11.35 5.68 -5.63
CA VAL A 330 -12.49 4.98 -6.23
C VAL A 330 -12.03 3.87 -7.15
N GLN A 331 -12.85 2.83 -7.29
CA GLN A 331 -12.66 1.75 -8.23
C GLN A 331 -13.61 1.93 -9.41
N CYS A 332 -13.06 2.09 -10.61
CA CYS A 332 -13.84 2.14 -11.85
C CYS A 332 -13.71 0.80 -12.59
N MET A 333 -14.46 0.59 -13.68
CA MET A 333 -14.58 -0.73 -14.34
C MET A 333 -13.25 -1.43 -14.63
N ASP A 334 -12.22 -0.69 -15.07
CA ASP A 334 -10.91 -1.24 -15.42
C ASP A 334 -9.74 -0.50 -14.75
N ASP A 335 -10.01 0.44 -13.84
CA ASP A 335 -9.00 1.31 -13.22
C ASP A 335 -9.25 1.55 -11.72
N GLN A 336 -8.23 2.13 -11.08
CA GLN A 336 -8.34 2.69 -9.74
C GLN A 336 -7.69 4.05 -9.75
N SER A 337 -8.43 5.05 -9.28
CA SER A 337 -8.10 6.46 -9.46
C SER A 337 -8.29 7.20 -8.14
N VAL A 338 -7.54 8.30 -7.98
CA VAL A 338 -7.62 9.16 -6.79
C VAL A 338 -8.12 10.53 -7.22
N PHE A 339 -9.16 11.01 -6.55
CA PHE A 339 -9.72 12.33 -6.73
C PHE A 339 -9.48 13.18 -5.49
N GLU A 340 -9.41 14.49 -5.67
CA GLU A 340 -9.37 15.47 -4.60
C GLU A 340 -10.53 16.44 -4.69
N SER A 341 -10.96 16.93 -3.52
CA SER A 341 -11.93 18.01 -3.38
C SER A 341 -11.50 18.95 -2.27
N ARG A 342 -11.62 20.25 -2.52
CA ARG A 342 -11.36 21.34 -1.54
C ARG A 342 -12.60 22.15 -1.20
N ASP A 343 -13.76 21.72 -1.69
CA ASP A 343 -15.05 22.40 -1.56
C ASP A 343 -16.15 21.47 -1.01
N MET A 344 -15.74 20.47 -0.22
CA MET A 344 -16.61 19.47 0.42
C MET A 344 -17.42 18.67 -0.60
N GLY A 345 -16.76 18.20 -1.66
CA GLY A 345 -17.33 17.30 -2.64
C GLY A 345 -18.25 17.98 -3.66
N LYS A 346 -18.19 19.31 -3.83
CA LYS A 346 -18.90 20.01 -4.91
C LYS A 346 -18.15 19.94 -6.24
N THR A 347 -16.84 19.79 -6.20
CA THR A 347 -16.02 19.47 -7.36
C THR A 347 -14.98 18.41 -7.01
N TRP A 348 -14.71 17.54 -7.97
CA TRP A 348 -13.69 16.49 -7.89
C TRP A 348 -12.74 16.64 -9.06
N THR A 349 -11.44 16.61 -8.76
CA THR A 349 -10.37 16.63 -9.77
C THR A 349 -9.43 15.46 -9.53
N GLU A 350 -8.87 14.86 -10.58
CA GLU A 350 -7.87 13.80 -10.44
C GLU A 350 -6.65 14.32 -9.67
N ALA A 351 -6.27 13.62 -8.60
CA ALA A 351 -5.18 13.97 -7.71
C ALA A 351 -3.85 13.37 -8.21
N VAL A 352 -3.48 13.64 -9.46
CA VAL A 352 -2.29 13.07 -10.09
C VAL A 352 -1.05 13.35 -9.23
N GLY A 353 -0.24 12.32 -8.98
CA GLY A 353 0.95 12.40 -8.14
C GLY A 353 0.69 12.26 -6.63
N LYS A 354 -0.58 12.21 -6.18
CA LYS A 354 -0.95 11.80 -4.83
C LYS A 354 -1.16 10.29 -4.76
N LEU A 355 -0.82 9.66 -3.63
CA LEU A 355 -1.04 8.22 -3.40
C LEU A 355 -0.55 7.34 -4.58
N SER A 356 0.70 7.51 -5.02
CA SER A 356 1.20 6.89 -6.27
C SER A 356 0.99 5.38 -6.38
N GLY A 357 0.97 4.64 -5.25
CA GLY A 357 0.71 3.20 -5.24
C GLY A 357 -0.75 2.76 -5.47
N VAL A 358 -1.69 3.69 -5.43
CA VAL A 358 -3.12 3.41 -5.58
C VAL A 358 -3.54 3.37 -7.05
N TRP A 359 -2.85 4.12 -7.91
CA TRP A 359 -3.23 4.26 -9.31
C TRP A 359 -3.08 2.94 -10.07
N ILE A 360 -4.13 2.52 -10.78
CA ILE A 360 -4.13 1.33 -11.64
C ILE A 360 -4.64 1.74 -13.01
N ARG A 361 -3.82 1.59 -14.04
CA ARG A 361 -4.24 1.79 -15.43
C ARG A 361 -4.82 0.50 -16.02
N PRO A 362 -5.86 0.57 -16.86
CA PRO A 362 -6.39 -0.58 -17.57
C PRO A 362 -5.32 -1.29 -18.39
N GLN A 363 -5.25 -2.61 -18.28
CA GLN A 363 -4.39 -3.45 -19.14
C GLN A 363 -5.22 -4.53 -19.82
N PRO A 364 -5.18 -4.64 -21.17
CA PRO A 364 -5.95 -5.65 -21.89
C PRO A 364 -5.64 -7.07 -21.40
N GLY A 365 -6.67 -7.80 -20.98
CA GLY A 365 -6.54 -9.19 -20.53
C GLY A 365 -6.11 -9.39 -19.07
N ALA A 366 -5.86 -8.32 -18.32
CA ALA A 366 -5.51 -8.38 -16.90
C ALA A 366 -6.52 -7.61 -16.04
N ARG A 367 -7.06 -8.25 -15.00
CA ARG A 367 -8.00 -7.62 -14.04
C ARG A 367 -7.25 -7.10 -12.81
N LEU A 368 -6.22 -6.29 -13.04
CA LEU A 368 -5.33 -5.78 -11.99
C LEU A 368 -6.09 -4.96 -10.93
N TYR A 369 -7.17 -4.27 -11.32
CA TYR A 369 -8.02 -3.49 -10.43
C TYR A 369 -8.72 -4.32 -9.33
N LYS A 370 -8.95 -5.62 -9.56
CA LYS A 370 -9.49 -6.53 -8.52
C LYS A 370 -8.42 -6.99 -7.54
N ILE A 371 -7.20 -7.14 -8.02
CA ILE A 371 -6.08 -7.66 -7.24
C ILE A 371 -5.55 -6.56 -6.31
N PHE A 372 -5.28 -5.38 -6.85
CA PHE A 372 -4.69 -4.25 -6.12
C PHE A 372 -5.75 -3.29 -5.56
N ARG A 373 -6.94 -3.81 -5.21
CA ARG A 373 -7.99 -3.01 -4.57
C ARG A 373 -7.52 -2.50 -3.21
N VAL A 374 -7.70 -1.20 -2.94
CA VAL A 374 -7.48 -0.66 -1.60
C VAL A 374 -8.65 -1.04 -0.70
N GLY A 375 -8.35 -1.72 0.41
CA GLY A 375 -9.38 -2.19 1.34
C GLY A 375 -9.81 -1.14 2.34
N ALA A 376 -8.83 -0.49 2.97
CA ALA A 376 -9.00 0.54 4.00
C ALA A 376 -8.01 1.68 3.78
N LEU A 377 -8.38 2.90 4.20
CA LEU A 377 -7.56 4.10 4.16
C LEU A 377 -7.80 4.92 5.42
N ILE A 378 -6.73 5.26 6.15
CA ILE A 378 -6.77 6.17 7.30
C ILE A 378 -5.61 7.17 7.24
N THR A 379 -5.74 8.26 7.99
CA THR A 379 -4.62 9.13 8.34
C THR A 379 -4.28 8.99 9.81
N ALA A 380 -2.99 9.07 10.14
CA ALA A 380 -2.50 9.00 11.50
C ALA A 380 -1.31 9.93 11.69
N THR A 381 -1.07 10.36 12.95
CA THR A 381 0.19 11.00 13.34
C THR A 381 1.00 10.00 14.15
N ILE A 382 2.11 9.52 13.58
CA ILE A 382 2.99 8.51 14.18
C ILE A 382 4.42 9.09 14.18
N GLU A 383 5.13 9.00 15.30
CA GLU A 383 6.45 9.63 15.46
C GLU A 383 6.46 11.14 15.09
N GLY A 384 5.37 11.85 15.42
CA GLY A 384 5.21 13.27 15.10
C GLY A 384 5.00 13.59 13.62
N ARG A 385 4.80 12.58 12.76
CA ARG A 385 4.61 12.73 11.31
C ARG A 385 3.20 12.32 10.91
N LYS A 386 2.52 13.18 10.15
CA LYS A 386 1.24 12.84 9.51
C LYS A 386 1.50 11.92 8.33
N VAL A 387 0.83 10.77 8.29
CA VAL A 387 0.94 9.75 7.24
C VAL A 387 -0.44 9.21 6.88
N MET A 388 -0.57 8.69 5.66
CA MET A 388 -1.67 7.84 5.23
C MET A 388 -1.26 6.38 5.37
N LEU A 389 -2.15 5.55 5.91
CA LEU A 389 -2.01 4.11 5.96
C LEU A 389 -3.15 3.49 5.16
N TYR A 390 -2.82 2.55 4.28
CA TYR A 390 -3.81 1.83 3.50
C TYR A 390 -3.47 0.35 3.34
N THR A 391 -4.48 -0.48 3.16
CA THR A 391 -4.33 -1.92 2.92
C THR A 391 -4.49 -2.21 1.44
N GLN A 392 -3.57 -2.99 0.88
CA GLN A 392 -3.61 -3.38 -0.53
C GLN A 392 -2.83 -4.68 -0.71
N ARG A 393 -3.28 -5.54 -1.62
CA ARG A 393 -2.53 -6.76 -1.94
C ARG A 393 -1.25 -6.42 -2.70
N GLY A 394 -0.26 -7.30 -2.60
CA GLY A 394 1.01 -7.23 -3.31
C GLY A 394 1.56 -8.62 -3.58
N TYR A 395 2.64 -8.68 -4.34
CA TYR A 395 3.37 -9.92 -4.60
C TYR A 395 4.14 -10.37 -3.35
N THR A 396 4.27 -11.67 -3.15
CA THR A 396 5.29 -12.24 -2.27
C THR A 396 6.57 -12.44 -3.07
N SER A 397 7.72 -12.41 -2.39
CA SER A 397 9.02 -12.55 -3.06
C SER A 397 9.10 -13.86 -3.85
N GLY A 398 9.32 -13.77 -5.16
CA GLY A 398 9.47 -14.93 -6.06
C GLY A 398 8.16 -15.57 -6.55
N GLU A 399 6.99 -15.10 -6.10
CA GLU A 399 5.70 -15.57 -6.60
C GLU A 399 5.15 -14.65 -7.69
N LYS A 400 4.31 -15.21 -8.56
CA LYS A 400 3.66 -14.48 -9.66
C LYS A 400 2.25 -14.03 -9.33
N GLU A 401 1.77 -14.35 -8.14
CA GLU A 401 0.41 -14.04 -7.68
C GLU A 401 0.50 -13.00 -6.57
N ALA A 402 -0.29 -11.93 -6.69
CA ALA A 402 -0.39 -10.90 -5.66
C ALA A 402 -1.51 -11.26 -4.68
N ASN A 403 -1.23 -12.26 -3.84
CA ASN A 403 -2.14 -12.84 -2.85
C ASN A 403 -1.85 -12.38 -1.41
N ALA A 404 -0.75 -11.63 -1.17
CA ALA A 404 -0.37 -11.17 0.15
C ALA A 404 -0.98 -9.81 0.46
N LEU A 405 -1.64 -9.68 1.61
CA LEU A 405 -2.13 -8.39 2.09
C LEU A 405 -1.02 -7.63 2.84
N TYR A 406 -0.75 -6.39 2.44
CA TYR A 406 0.21 -5.50 3.10
C TYR A 406 -0.48 -4.25 3.64
N ILE A 407 0.16 -3.63 4.64
CA ILE A 407 -0.09 -2.22 4.98
C ILE A 407 0.95 -1.37 4.31
N TRP A 408 0.48 -0.38 3.58
CA TRP A 408 1.28 0.65 2.96
C TRP A 408 1.22 1.92 3.78
N VAL A 409 2.35 2.59 3.91
CA VAL A 409 2.50 3.83 4.66
C VAL A 409 3.14 4.86 3.77
N THR A 410 2.52 6.04 3.68
CA THR A 410 3.01 7.13 2.84
C THR A 410 2.77 8.49 3.48
N ASP A 411 3.73 9.40 3.31
CA ASP A 411 3.57 10.83 3.61
C ASP A 411 3.28 11.64 2.34
N ASN A 412 2.78 10.96 1.30
CA ASN A 412 2.56 11.48 -0.04
C ASN A 412 3.86 11.88 -0.79
N ASN A 413 5.04 11.62 -0.24
CA ASN A 413 6.31 11.66 -0.96
C ASN A 413 6.89 10.25 -1.03
N ARG A 414 7.20 9.70 0.14
CA ARG A 414 7.78 8.38 0.34
C ARG A 414 6.67 7.38 0.57
N THR A 415 6.91 6.15 0.16
CA THR A 415 6.00 5.03 0.43
C THR A 415 6.82 3.78 0.71
N PHE A 416 6.45 3.07 1.76
CA PHE A 416 6.94 1.73 2.09
C PHE A 416 5.76 0.84 2.51
N TYR A 417 5.99 -0.46 2.59
CA TYR A 417 4.99 -1.42 3.04
C TYR A 417 5.53 -2.32 4.17
N VAL A 418 4.61 -2.88 4.95
CA VAL A 418 4.87 -3.83 6.04
C VAL A 418 3.95 -5.04 5.89
N GLY A 419 4.52 -6.23 6.04
CA GLY A 419 3.79 -7.50 5.92
C GLY A 419 4.68 -8.63 5.37
N PRO A 420 4.08 -9.73 4.89
CA PRO A 420 2.64 -9.92 4.68
C PRO A 420 1.86 -10.03 6.00
N LEU A 421 0.63 -9.49 6.05
CA LEU A 421 -0.28 -9.63 7.20
C LEU A 421 -1.10 -10.93 7.14
N PHE A 422 -1.33 -11.40 5.92
CA PHE A 422 -2.09 -12.58 5.59
C PHE A 422 -1.76 -12.97 4.15
N LEU A 423 -1.80 -14.27 3.85
CA LEU A 423 -1.67 -14.83 2.52
C LEU A 423 -3.04 -15.39 2.11
N GLU A 424 -3.61 -14.88 1.04
CA GLU A 424 -4.79 -15.48 0.42
C GLU A 424 -4.45 -16.80 -0.26
N ASP A 425 -5.40 -17.71 -0.20
CA ASP A 425 -5.35 -18.98 -0.92
C ASP A 425 -6.68 -19.20 -1.66
N ASN A 426 -6.76 -20.27 -2.45
CA ASN A 426 -7.97 -20.58 -3.24
C ASN A 426 -9.22 -20.87 -2.40
N VAL A 427 -9.09 -20.98 -1.07
CA VAL A 427 -10.16 -21.34 -0.14
C VAL A 427 -10.55 -20.15 0.74
N ASN A 428 -9.63 -19.23 1.02
CA ASN A 428 -9.81 -18.10 1.93
C ASN A 428 -9.54 -16.77 1.21
N GLU A 429 -10.62 -16.10 0.81
CA GLU A 429 -10.56 -14.77 0.22
C GLU A 429 -10.84 -13.68 1.27
N THR A 430 -10.10 -12.57 1.22
CA THR A 430 -10.44 -11.36 1.98
C THR A 430 -11.28 -10.42 1.11
N LEU A 431 -12.56 -10.26 1.44
CA LEU A 431 -13.49 -9.45 0.64
C LEU A 431 -13.48 -7.96 1.05
N ALA A 432 -13.37 -7.71 2.35
CA ALA A 432 -13.34 -6.37 2.93
C ALA A 432 -12.48 -6.33 4.19
N ASN A 433 -11.96 -5.15 4.52
CA ASN A 433 -11.20 -4.93 5.74
C ASN A 433 -11.36 -3.48 6.24
N ALA A 434 -11.13 -3.28 7.54
CA ALA A 434 -11.20 -1.98 8.20
C ALA A 434 -9.98 -1.78 9.11
N LEU A 435 -9.31 -0.64 8.96
CA LEU A 435 -8.08 -0.29 9.68
C LEU A 435 -8.38 0.80 10.72
N LEU A 436 -7.82 0.67 11.92
CA LEU A 436 -7.96 1.66 12.98
C LEU A 436 -6.62 1.91 13.66
N TYR A 437 -6.20 3.18 13.69
CA TYR A 437 -5.14 3.67 14.57
C TYR A 437 -5.77 4.48 15.69
N SER A 438 -5.67 4.00 16.93
CA SER A 438 -6.20 4.69 18.11
C SER A 438 -5.40 4.32 19.34
N ASP A 439 -5.28 5.25 20.30
CA ASP A 439 -4.58 5.04 21.57
C ASP A 439 -3.17 4.45 21.43
N GLY A 440 -2.45 4.84 20.37
CA GLY A 440 -1.10 4.37 20.07
C GLY A 440 -1.02 2.90 19.62
N ALA A 441 -2.14 2.28 19.25
CA ALA A 441 -2.22 0.92 18.72
C ALA A 441 -2.86 0.89 17.32
N LEU A 442 -2.43 -0.08 16.50
CA LEU A 442 -2.93 -0.33 15.16
C LEU A 442 -3.70 -1.65 15.13
N HIS A 443 -4.93 -1.61 14.65
CA HIS A 443 -5.81 -2.77 14.57
C HIS A 443 -6.38 -2.93 13.16
N LEU A 444 -6.61 -4.17 12.76
CA LEU A 444 -7.18 -4.54 11.47
C LEU A 444 -8.31 -5.54 11.67
N LEU A 445 -9.50 -5.22 11.16
CA LEU A 445 -10.57 -6.18 10.91
C LEU A 445 -10.46 -6.69 9.49
N LYS A 446 -10.69 -7.99 9.29
CA LYS A 446 -10.87 -8.58 7.96
C LYS A 446 -12.10 -9.47 7.92
N GLU A 447 -12.80 -9.39 6.80
CA GLU A 447 -13.77 -10.39 6.40
C GLU A 447 -13.05 -11.55 5.73
N ARG A 448 -13.37 -12.76 6.15
CA ARG A 448 -12.87 -14.02 5.61
C ARG A 448 -14.06 -14.76 5.02
N ALA A 449 -14.00 -15.03 3.72
CA ALA A 449 -14.95 -15.89 3.04
C ALA A 449 -14.28 -17.21 2.64
N ASN A 450 -14.95 -18.32 2.91
CA ASN A 450 -14.64 -19.62 2.33
C ASN A 450 -15.93 -20.29 1.81
N GLU A 451 -15.85 -21.48 1.22
CA GLU A 451 -17.01 -22.19 0.64
C GLU A 451 -18.20 -22.39 1.60
N LYS A 452 -18.00 -22.25 2.91
CA LYS A 452 -18.99 -22.61 3.94
C LYS A 452 -19.33 -21.48 4.91
N ASP A 453 -18.43 -20.55 5.15
CA ASP A 453 -18.50 -19.59 6.24
C ASP A 453 -17.92 -18.22 5.84
N GLU A 454 -18.66 -17.15 6.17
CA GLU A 454 -18.18 -15.76 6.13
C GLU A 454 -18.05 -15.23 7.57
N ALA A 455 -16.82 -14.95 7.99
CA ALA A 455 -16.49 -14.58 9.37
C ALA A 455 -15.64 -13.31 9.39
N ILE A 456 -15.59 -12.64 10.53
CA ILE A 456 -14.72 -11.47 10.72
C ILE A 456 -13.69 -11.74 11.83
N SER A 457 -12.43 -11.51 11.48
CA SER A 457 -11.28 -11.66 12.37
C SER A 457 -10.68 -10.30 12.70
N LEU A 458 -10.17 -10.16 13.92
CA LEU A 458 -9.45 -8.99 14.43
C LEU A 458 -7.98 -9.33 14.67
N ALA A 459 -7.07 -8.42 14.33
CA ALA A 459 -5.66 -8.48 14.71
C ALA A 459 -5.19 -7.15 15.31
N ARG A 460 -4.24 -7.23 16.26
CA ARG A 460 -3.47 -6.09 16.75
C ARG A 460 -2.06 -6.13 16.16
N LEU A 461 -1.73 -5.13 15.36
CA LEU A 461 -0.55 -5.08 14.51
C LEU A 461 0.64 -4.42 15.25
N THR A 462 1.08 -5.07 16.33
CA THR A 462 2.08 -4.49 17.24
C THR A 462 3.47 -4.43 16.61
N GLU A 463 3.93 -5.52 16.00
CA GLU A 463 5.25 -5.59 15.38
C GLU A 463 5.32 -4.74 14.11
N GLU A 464 4.23 -4.70 13.36
CA GLU A 464 4.11 -3.87 12.17
C GLU A 464 4.13 -2.39 12.56
N LEU A 465 3.40 -1.99 13.60
CA LEU A 465 3.44 -0.61 14.11
C LEU A 465 4.84 -0.23 14.63
N ASN A 466 5.57 -1.14 15.27
CA ASN A 466 6.95 -0.91 15.68
C ASN A 466 7.87 -0.68 14.47
N THR A 467 7.70 -1.47 13.41
CA THR A 467 8.41 -1.30 12.14
C THR A 467 8.09 0.06 11.52
N ILE A 468 6.81 0.45 11.48
CA ILE A 468 6.36 1.76 10.99
C ILE A 468 7.02 2.90 11.78
N ARG A 469 7.03 2.83 13.12
CA ARG A 469 7.69 3.83 13.97
C ARG A 469 9.19 3.94 13.65
N SER A 470 9.88 2.81 13.49
CA SER A 470 11.31 2.79 13.17
C SER A 470 11.62 3.49 11.84
N VAL A 471 10.85 3.18 10.79
CA VAL A 471 11.01 3.80 9.47
C VAL A 471 10.69 5.30 9.51
N LEU A 472 9.58 5.70 10.14
CA LEU A 472 9.20 7.11 10.24
C LEU A 472 10.18 7.94 11.09
N SER A 473 10.77 7.35 12.14
CA SER A 473 11.86 7.97 12.89
C SER A 473 13.10 8.17 12.00
N THR A 474 13.42 7.20 11.14
CA THR A 474 14.53 7.30 10.18
C THR A 474 14.30 8.45 9.19
N TRP A 475 13.09 8.58 8.65
CA TRP A 475 12.71 9.73 7.81
C TRP A 475 12.88 11.05 8.59
N GLY A 476 12.42 11.06 9.85
CA GLY A 476 12.67 12.06 10.89
C GLY A 476 14.07 12.64 10.85
N GLN A 477 15.03 11.75 11.09
CA GLN A 477 16.43 12.09 11.29
C GLN A 477 17.12 12.51 9.99
N LEU A 478 16.81 11.85 8.87
CA LEU A 478 17.38 12.18 7.57
C LEU A 478 16.91 13.56 7.09
N ASP A 479 15.61 13.85 7.15
CA ASP A 479 15.09 15.16 6.76
C ASP A 479 15.71 16.28 7.60
N ALA A 480 15.88 16.06 8.91
CA ALA A 480 16.52 17.02 9.79
C ALA A 480 18.01 17.21 9.46
N SER A 481 18.70 16.16 9.03
CA SER A 481 20.10 16.24 8.57
C SER A 481 20.22 17.05 7.28
N PHE A 482 19.40 16.75 6.27
CA PHE A 482 19.39 17.48 5.01
C PHE A 482 18.98 18.94 5.16
N SER A 483 18.01 19.22 6.03
CA SER A 483 17.62 20.60 6.34
C SER A 483 18.78 21.39 6.95
N LYS A 484 19.61 20.77 7.80
CA LYS A 484 20.81 21.41 8.37
C LYS A 484 21.88 21.70 7.32
N SER A 485 21.99 20.87 6.27
CA SER A 485 22.90 21.11 5.13
C SER A 485 22.29 21.95 4.02
N SER A 486 21.08 22.52 4.22
CA SER A 486 20.32 23.25 3.20
C SER A 486 19.96 22.44 1.96
N THR A 487 20.03 21.11 2.05
CA THR A 487 19.57 20.21 0.98
C THR A 487 18.04 20.18 1.01
N PRO A 488 17.36 20.45 -0.13
CA PRO A 488 15.90 20.42 -0.18
C PRO A 488 15.33 19.07 0.24
N THR A 489 14.36 19.05 1.16
CA THR A 489 13.66 17.83 1.57
C THR A 489 12.24 17.75 1.02
N ALA A 490 11.68 18.89 0.58
CA ALA A 490 10.38 18.94 -0.06
C ALA A 490 10.40 18.09 -1.34
N GLY A 491 9.58 17.04 -1.37
CA GLY A 491 9.48 16.11 -2.48
C GLY A 491 10.63 15.10 -2.60
N LEU A 492 11.56 15.04 -1.63
CA LEU A 492 12.62 14.03 -1.62
C LEU A 492 12.04 12.68 -1.22
N VAL A 493 12.18 11.67 -2.08
CA VAL A 493 11.54 10.35 -1.91
C VAL A 493 12.50 9.20 -1.69
N GLY A 494 13.75 9.34 -2.10
CA GLY A 494 14.75 8.26 -1.99
C GLY A 494 16.16 8.81 -2.04
N PHE A 495 17.06 8.13 -1.32
CA PHE A 495 18.47 8.50 -1.25
C PHE A 495 19.37 7.27 -1.21
N LEU A 496 20.14 7.06 -2.29
CA LEU A 496 21.14 6.00 -2.36
C LEU A 496 22.53 6.57 -2.08
N SER A 497 23.16 6.17 -0.96
CA SER A 497 24.48 6.65 -0.59
C SER A 497 25.39 5.53 -0.08
N ASN A 498 25.70 5.48 1.21
CA ASN A 498 26.74 4.59 1.69
C ASN A 498 26.23 3.18 2.04
N ALA A 499 24.97 3.06 2.45
CA ALA A 499 24.40 1.79 2.90
C ALA A 499 24.30 0.76 1.77
N ALA A 500 24.85 -0.43 1.98
CA ALA A 500 24.78 -1.55 1.04
C ALA A 500 24.95 -2.88 1.76
N SER A 501 24.35 -3.94 1.20
CA SER A 501 24.49 -5.32 1.67
C SER A 501 24.46 -6.27 0.48
N GLY A 502 25.50 -7.07 0.29
CA GLY A 502 25.63 -7.93 -0.90
C GLY A 502 25.50 -7.13 -2.19
N ASP A 503 24.57 -7.56 -3.05
CA ASP A 503 24.24 -6.92 -4.33
C ASP A 503 23.17 -5.81 -4.19
N THR A 504 22.90 -5.34 -2.98
CA THR A 504 21.86 -4.33 -2.70
C THR A 504 22.47 -3.00 -2.31
N TRP A 505 22.12 -1.93 -3.04
CA TRP A 505 22.33 -0.55 -2.62
C TRP A 505 21.08 -0.08 -1.89
N ILE A 506 21.23 0.15 -0.59
CA ILE A 506 20.11 0.41 0.31
C ILE A 506 19.69 1.86 0.18
N ASP A 507 18.39 2.09 0.02
CA ASP A 507 17.80 3.42 0.17
C ASP A 507 17.79 3.81 1.65
N ASP A 508 18.41 4.94 1.96
CA ASP A 508 18.54 5.42 3.33
C ASP A 508 17.16 5.79 3.93
N TYR A 509 16.16 6.11 3.09
CA TYR A 509 14.76 6.25 3.52
C TYR A 509 14.04 4.90 3.71
N LEU A 510 14.71 3.77 3.47
CA LEU A 510 14.20 2.41 3.68
C LEU A 510 12.93 2.10 2.87
N CYS A 511 12.72 2.75 1.73
CA CYS A 511 11.54 2.55 0.90
C CYS A 511 11.80 1.57 -0.25
N VAL A 512 12.71 1.93 -1.17
CA VAL A 512 12.98 1.14 -2.37
C VAL A 512 14.47 1.00 -2.58
N ASN A 513 15.00 -0.22 -2.56
CA ASN A 513 16.43 -0.46 -2.81
C ASN A 513 16.75 -0.53 -4.30
N ALA A 514 18.03 -0.29 -4.63
CA ALA A 514 18.58 -0.62 -5.93
C ALA A 514 19.36 -1.94 -5.89
N THR A 515 19.35 -2.66 -7.00
CA THR A 515 20.18 -3.87 -7.21
C THR A 515 21.44 -3.48 -7.98
N VAL A 516 22.58 -3.94 -7.53
CA VAL A 516 23.90 -3.68 -8.11
C VAL A 516 24.46 -4.98 -8.69
N ARG A 517 25.05 -4.89 -9.88
CA ARG A 517 25.70 -6.03 -10.55
C ARG A 517 27.09 -5.64 -10.99
N LYS A 518 28.08 -6.50 -10.68
CA LYS A 518 29.48 -6.39 -11.15
C LYS A 518 30.15 -5.03 -10.89
N ALA A 519 29.74 -4.32 -9.84
CA ALA A 519 30.31 -3.02 -9.45
C ALA A 519 31.05 -3.13 -8.11
N ALA A 520 32.08 -2.31 -7.93
CA ALA A 520 32.83 -2.26 -6.67
C ALA A 520 32.24 -1.21 -5.74
N LYS A 521 31.95 -1.57 -4.48
CA LYS A 521 31.52 -0.60 -3.46
C LYS A 521 32.62 0.43 -3.23
N VAL A 522 32.25 1.71 -3.21
CA VAL A 522 33.10 2.82 -2.78
C VAL A 522 32.38 3.63 -1.68
N GLU A 523 33.05 4.62 -1.11
CA GLU A 523 32.38 5.52 -0.17
C GLU A 523 31.18 6.20 -0.86
N ASN A 524 30.01 6.16 -0.22
CA ASN A 524 28.78 6.82 -0.70
C ASN A 524 28.21 6.35 -2.06
N GLY A 525 28.71 5.24 -2.60
CA GLY A 525 28.13 4.64 -3.81
C GLY A 525 28.94 3.49 -4.38
N PHE A 526 29.02 3.42 -5.71
CA PHE A 526 29.65 2.31 -6.44
C PHE A 526 30.49 2.80 -7.62
N LYS A 527 31.56 2.05 -7.90
CA LYS A 527 32.37 2.18 -9.12
C LYS A 527 31.99 1.07 -10.09
N PHE A 528 31.53 1.47 -11.26
CA PHE A 528 31.12 0.58 -12.33
C PHE A 528 32.28 0.40 -13.30
N THR A 529 32.72 -0.84 -13.50
CA THR A 529 33.86 -1.16 -14.38
C THR A 529 33.54 -2.34 -15.28
N GLY A 530 33.61 -2.09 -16.59
CA GLY A 530 33.54 -3.13 -17.61
C GLY A 530 32.12 -3.63 -17.92
N PRO A 531 32.01 -4.72 -18.71
CA PRO A 531 30.75 -5.08 -19.34
C PRO A 531 29.66 -5.58 -18.39
N GLY A 532 28.48 -4.97 -18.49
CA GLY A 532 27.30 -5.28 -17.68
C GLY A 532 27.43 -4.87 -16.20
N SER A 533 28.35 -3.97 -15.88
CA SER A 533 28.45 -3.35 -14.56
C SER A 533 27.44 -2.22 -14.43
N MET A 534 26.37 -2.44 -13.65
CA MET A 534 25.21 -1.55 -13.59
C MET A 534 24.56 -1.62 -12.21
N ALA A 535 23.88 -0.54 -11.82
CA ALA A 535 22.87 -0.57 -10.78
C ALA A 535 21.50 -0.21 -11.36
N THR A 536 20.48 -0.93 -10.95
CA THR A 536 19.07 -0.72 -11.35
C THR A 536 18.26 -0.40 -10.11
N TRP A 537 17.52 0.70 -10.14
CA TRP A 537 16.63 1.16 -9.07
C TRP A 537 15.18 1.07 -9.53
N PRO A 538 14.46 -0.03 -9.23
CA PRO A 538 13.13 -0.34 -9.76
C PRO A 538 12.00 0.39 -9.02
N VAL A 539 11.99 1.72 -9.12
CA VAL A 539 11.09 2.58 -8.34
C VAL A 539 9.61 2.46 -8.70
N ASN A 540 9.29 2.01 -9.91
CA ASN A 540 7.91 1.87 -10.38
C ASN A 540 7.72 0.49 -11.04
N SER A 541 8.12 -0.56 -10.33
CA SER A 541 7.94 -1.96 -10.73
C SER A 541 6.89 -2.64 -9.86
N ARG A 542 5.74 -2.97 -10.46
CA ARG A 542 4.66 -3.65 -9.73
C ARG A 542 5.05 -5.02 -9.22
N GLU A 543 5.85 -5.78 -9.99
CA GLU A 543 6.35 -7.10 -9.59
C GLU A 543 7.20 -7.04 -8.31
N ASP A 544 7.87 -5.90 -8.09
CA ASP A 544 8.68 -5.65 -6.90
C ASP A 544 7.90 -4.93 -5.78
N ASN A 545 6.58 -4.76 -5.93
CA ASN A 545 5.74 -3.92 -5.06
C ASN A 545 6.27 -2.47 -4.91
N ASN A 546 6.82 -1.90 -5.98
CA ASN A 546 7.30 -0.52 -6.01
C ASN A 546 6.44 0.29 -6.98
N GLN A 547 5.86 1.40 -6.52
CA GLN A 547 4.81 2.09 -7.28
C GLN A 547 4.97 3.62 -7.21
N TYR A 548 6.15 4.10 -7.60
CA TYR A 548 6.42 5.54 -7.75
C TYR A 548 5.91 6.07 -9.08
N GLY A 549 4.60 5.91 -9.34
CA GLY A 549 3.94 6.35 -10.57
C GLY A 549 4.17 7.83 -10.93
N PHE A 550 4.50 8.69 -9.94
CA PHE A 550 4.88 10.10 -10.17
C PHE A 550 6.03 10.24 -11.17
N VAL A 551 6.94 9.27 -11.29
CA VAL A 551 8.06 9.33 -12.24
C VAL A 551 7.60 9.40 -13.69
N ASN A 552 6.35 9.05 -13.98
CA ASN A 552 5.77 9.20 -15.31
C ASN A 552 5.39 10.66 -15.63
N HIS A 553 5.24 11.51 -14.63
CA HIS A 553 4.77 12.89 -14.75
C HIS A 553 5.86 13.89 -14.38
N ASP A 554 6.38 13.79 -13.16
CA ASP A 554 7.32 14.77 -12.62
C ASP A 554 8.38 14.07 -11.76
N PHE A 555 9.65 14.25 -12.09
CA PHE A 555 10.74 13.83 -11.22
C PHE A 555 11.99 14.67 -11.43
N THR A 556 12.85 14.69 -10.42
CA THR A 556 14.26 15.06 -10.56
C THR A 556 15.12 13.98 -9.93
N ILE A 557 16.06 13.42 -10.68
CA ILE A 557 17.10 12.55 -10.12
C ILE A 557 18.44 13.27 -10.20
N VAL A 558 19.16 13.33 -9.08
CA VAL A 558 20.46 14.00 -8.97
C VAL A 558 21.49 12.98 -8.50
N ALA A 559 22.68 12.96 -9.10
CA ALA A 559 23.78 12.10 -8.67
C ALA A 559 25.12 12.83 -8.75
N THR A 560 26.09 12.40 -7.95
CA THR A 560 27.50 12.80 -8.09
C THR A 560 28.24 11.72 -8.87
N VAL A 561 28.94 12.12 -9.94
CA VAL A 561 29.59 11.19 -10.88
C VAL A 561 31.05 11.57 -11.13
N ILE A 562 31.88 10.56 -11.35
CA ILE A 562 33.26 10.70 -11.81
C ILE A 562 33.47 9.74 -12.97
N VAL A 563 33.81 10.24 -14.15
CA VAL A 563 34.19 9.41 -15.30
C VAL A 563 35.71 9.22 -15.25
N HIS A 564 36.19 7.98 -15.16
CA HIS A 564 37.61 7.71 -14.92
C HIS A 564 38.46 7.64 -16.19
N GLN A 565 37.86 7.30 -17.33
CA GLN A 565 38.56 7.14 -18.60
C GLN A 565 37.68 7.51 -19.79
N VAL A 566 38.31 7.87 -20.91
CA VAL A 566 37.65 8.05 -22.20
C VAL A 566 37.13 6.71 -22.70
N PRO A 567 35.82 6.59 -23.03
CA PRO A 567 35.28 5.33 -23.52
C PRO A 567 35.73 5.08 -24.96
N LYS A 568 35.51 3.86 -25.49
CA LYS A 568 35.74 3.57 -26.92
C LYS A 568 34.51 3.77 -27.79
N GLU A 569 33.37 4.04 -27.19
CA GLU A 569 32.10 4.31 -27.85
C GLU A 569 31.23 5.20 -26.95
N SER A 570 30.05 5.61 -27.42
CA SER A 570 29.08 6.31 -26.57
C SER A 570 28.68 5.41 -25.40
N THR A 571 28.96 5.85 -24.18
CA THR A 571 28.74 5.05 -22.96
C THR A 571 27.68 5.69 -22.07
N PRO A 572 26.63 4.94 -21.67
CA PRO A 572 25.62 5.42 -20.73
C PRO A 572 26.21 5.65 -19.34
N LEU A 573 25.75 6.72 -18.69
CA LEU A 573 26.15 7.04 -17.32
C LEU A 573 24.99 6.80 -16.35
N LEU A 574 23.83 7.39 -16.63
CA LEU A 574 22.61 7.17 -15.87
C LEU A 574 21.36 7.56 -16.68
N GLY A 575 20.21 7.00 -16.32
CA GLY A 575 18.96 7.32 -16.99
C GLY A 575 17.73 6.63 -16.44
N ALA A 576 16.59 6.88 -17.07
CA ALA A 576 15.29 6.27 -16.82
C ALA A 576 14.93 5.31 -17.97
N GLY A 577 14.49 4.09 -17.63
CA GLY A 577 14.11 3.05 -18.58
C GLY A 577 12.61 2.76 -18.60
N LEU A 578 12.08 2.43 -19.78
CA LEU A 578 10.69 1.99 -19.97
C LEU A 578 10.54 0.47 -19.85
N GLY A 579 9.34 0.02 -19.49
CA GLY A 579 9.00 -1.41 -19.31
C GLY A 579 8.81 -2.25 -20.58
N ASN A 580 8.51 -1.64 -21.73
CA ASN A 580 8.22 -2.38 -22.96
C ASN A 580 9.40 -2.32 -23.95
N GLY A 581 9.94 -3.49 -24.34
CA GLY A 581 10.89 -3.66 -25.43
C GLY A 581 12.32 -3.19 -25.13
N ALA A 582 13.26 -4.13 -25.07
CA ALA A 582 14.72 -3.92 -25.07
C ALA A 582 15.28 -2.80 -24.16
N GLY A 583 14.61 -2.46 -23.06
CA GLY A 583 15.08 -1.43 -22.13
C GLY A 583 15.28 -0.06 -22.79
N LYS A 584 14.32 0.40 -23.62
CA LYS A 584 14.39 1.73 -24.26
C LYS A 584 14.67 2.81 -23.20
N LYS A 585 15.81 3.50 -23.37
CA LYS A 585 16.24 4.62 -22.54
C LYS A 585 15.35 5.83 -22.86
N PHE A 586 14.59 6.31 -21.88
CA PHE A 586 13.63 7.39 -22.09
C PHE A 586 14.27 8.77 -21.90
N ILE A 587 14.89 8.99 -20.75
CA ILE A 587 15.71 10.17 -20.46
C ILE A 587 17.04 9.66 -19.92
N GLY A 588 18.16 10.23 -20.34
CA GLY A 588 19.47 9.82 -19.84
C GLY A 588 20.60 10.76 -20.19
N LEU A 589 21.75 10.47 -19.59
CA LEU A 589 23.02 11.11 -19.87
C LEU A 589 24.04 10.01 -20.20
N SER A 590 24.76 10.23 -21.29
CA SER A 590 25.88 9.42 -21.78
C SER A 590 27.11 10.32 -21.97
N TYR A 591 28.27 9.70 -22.20
CA TYR A 591 29.52 10.40 -22.48
C TYR A 591 30.25 9.75 -23.67
N SER A 592 30.85 10.60 -24.51
CA SER A 592 31.43 10.20 -25.80
C SER A 592 32.96 10.04 -25.76
N MET A 593 33.52 9.48 -26.84
CA MET A 593 34.97 9.44 -27.09
C MET A 593 35.60 10.83 -27.23
N ASP A 594 34.82 11.80 -27.71
CA ASP A 594 35.28 13.18 -27.95
C ASP A 594 35.27 14.03 -26.67
N LYS A 595 35.10 13.39 -25.51
CA LYS A 595 34.95 14.03 -24.20
C LYS A 595 33.78 15.02 -24.12
N THR A 596 32.72 14.77 -24.88
CA THR A 596 31.48 15.53 -24.81
C THR A 596 30.40 14.77 -24.06
N TRP A 597 29.49 15.51 -23.44
CA TRP A 597 28.26 14.95 -22.90
C TRP A 597 27.27 14.65 -24.04
N GLU A 598 26.50 13.58 -23.88
CA GLU A 598 25.45 13.19 -24.82
C GLU A 598 24.14 13.01 -24.06
N THR A 599 23.10 13.72 -24.46
CA THR A 599 21.77 13.60 -23.86
C THR A 599 20.95 12.55 -24.59
N VAL A 600 20.16 11.79 -23.85
CA VAL A 600 19.21 10.80 -24.40
C VAL A 600 17.79 11.26 -24.13
N PHE A 601 16.99 11.40 -25.19
CA PHE A 601 15.55 11.71 -25.13
C PHE A 601 14.77 10.82 -26.07
N ASP A 602 13.78 10.10 -25.54
CA ASP A 602 12.99 9.08 -26.26
C ASP A 602 13.85 8.08 -27.07
N GLY A 603 15.01 7.71 -26.53
CA GLY A 603 15.99 6.81 -27.14
C GLY A 603 16.93 7.47 -28.15
N ALA A 604 16.67 8.71 -28.57
CA ALA A 604 17.57 9.45 -29.44
C ALA A 604 18.73 10.03 -28.61
N THR A 605 19.97 9.78 -29.06
CA THR A 605 21.19 10.30 -28.43
C THR A 605 21.71 11.49 -29.22
N LYS A 606 22.03 12.58 -28.54
CA LYS A 606 22.54 13.82 -29.15
C LYS A 606 23.74 14.34 -28.38
N ALA A 607 24.86 14.56 -29.08
CA ALA A 607 26.03 15.22 -28.54
C ALA A 607 25.76 16.69 -28.23
N GLN A 608 26.34 17.17 -27.12
CA GLN A 608 26.24 18.54 -26.65
C GLN A 608 27.61 19.22 -26.75
N ASP A 609 27.60 20.56 -26.79
CA ASP A 609 28.83 21.37 -26.85
C ASP A 609 29.60 21.40 -25.52
N THR A 610 29.06 20.79 -24.47
CA THR A 610 29.68 20.73 -23.14
C THR A 610 30.59 19.53 -23.02
N THR A 611 31.79 19.78 -22.49
CA THR A 611 32.83 18.77 -22.32
C THR A 611 32.93 18.26 -20.89
N TRP A 612 33.61 17.14 -20.73
CA TRP A 612 33.96 16.57 -19.44
C TRP A 612 35.44 16.16 -19.41
N GLU A 613 36.01 16.03 -18.23
CA GLU A 613 37.41 15.64 -18.04
C GLU A 613 37.52 14.38 -17.16
N PRO A 614 38.36 13.41 -17.54
CA PRO A 614 38.60 12.22 -16.75
C PRO A 614 39.05 12.55 -15.31
N GLY A 615 38.45 11.88 -14.33
CA GLY A 615 38.74 12.05 -12.91
C GLY A 615 38.10 13.28 -12.26
N SER A 616 37.43 14.14 -13.03
CA SER A 616 36.67 15.26 -12.48
C SER A 616 35.33 14.82 -11.91
N GLU A 617 34.92 15.45 -10.83
CA GLU A 617 33.62 15.25 -10.21
C GLU A 617 32.57 16.17 -10.82
N TYR A 618 31.41 15.62 -11.15
CA TYR A 618 30.27 16.35 -11.68
C TYR A 618 29.02 16.02 -10.87
N GLN A 619 28.21 17.03 -10.58
CA GLN A 619 26.83 16.83 -10.19
C GLN A 619 26.00 16.75 -11.47
N VAL A 620 25.22 15.70 -11.65
CA VAL A 620 24.37 15.51 -12.83
C VAL A 620 22.92 15.36 -12.40
N ALA A 621 22.00 15.93 -13.17
CA ALA A 621 20.57 15.78 -12.89
C ALA A 621 19.77 15.52 -14.17
N LEU A 622 18.78 14.63 -14.06
CA LEU A 622 17.74 14.44 -15.07
C LEU A 622 16.41 14.89 -14.49
N MET A 623 15.63 15.60 -15.28
CA MET A 623 14.35 16.13 -14.85
C MET A 623 13.28 15.88 -15.91
N LEU A 624 12.14 15.40 -15.47
CA LEU A 624 10.91 15.33 -16.25
C LEU A 624 9.90 16.31 -15.64
N GLN A 625 9.26 17.10 -16.49
CA GLN A 625 8.20 18.03 -16.09
C GLN A 625 6.95 17.78 -16.93
N ASN A 626 5.78 17.77 -16.29
CA ASN A 626 4.46 17.62 -16.92
C ASN A 626 4.33 16.39 -17.84
N GLY A 627 5.12 15.35 -17.60
CA GLY A 627 5.13 14.08 -18.34
C GLY A 627 5.72 14.14 -19.74
N ASN A 628 6.14 15.32 -20.24
CA ASN A 628 6.56 15.48 -21.63
C ASN A 628 7.72 16.46 -21.86
N ARG A 629 8.32 17.05 -20.81
CA ARG A 629 9.48 17.94 -20.93
C ARG A 629 10.67 17.35 -20.19
N GLY A 630 11.57 16.71 -20.92
CA GLY A 630 12.81 16.17 -20.36
C GLY A 630 13.93 17.20 -20.41
N SER A 631 14.74 17.33 -19.36
CA SER A 631 15.94 18.18 -19.35
C SER A 631 17.09 17.55 -18.57
N VAL A 632 18.32 17.94 -18.92
CA VAL A 632 19.56 17.39 -18.32
C VAL A 632 20.46 18.52 -17.87
N TYR A 633 20.98 18.42 -16.65
CA TYR A 633 21.86 19.40 -16.03
C TYR A 633 23.20 18.79 -15.63
N VAL A 634 24.26 19.58 -15.73
CA VAL A 634 25.59 19.27 -15.21
C VAL A 634 26.06 20.47 -14.38
N ASN A 635 26.44 20.23 -13.13
CA ASN A 635 26.83 21.23 -12.14
C ASN A 635 25.79 22.37 -11.92
N GLY A 636 24.52 22.04 -12.13
CA GLY A 636 23.40 22.99 -12.05
C GLY A 636 23.25 23.88 -13.28
N GLU A 637 23.97 23.61 -14.37
CA GLU A 637 23.83 24.26 -15.66
C GLU A 637 23.10 23.35 -16.65
N LEU A 638 22.20 23.92 -17.45
CA LEU A 638 21.41 23.19 -18.44
C LEU A 638 22.32 22.73 -19.59
N VAL A 639 22.41 21.41 -19.79
CA VAL A 639 23.23 20.79 -20.85
C VAL A 639 22.39 20.27 -22.01
N GLY A 640 21.16 19.80 -21.74
CA GLY A 640 20.21 19.39 -22.77
C GLY A 640 18.90 20.13 -22.62
N SER A 641 18.32 20.56 -23.76
CA SER A 641 17.04 21.28 -23.85
C SER A 641 15.94 20.66 -22.97
N PRO A 642 14.94 21.43 -22.53
CA PRO A 642 13.61 20.90 -22.32
C PRO A 642 13.10 20.34 -23.66
N GLU A 643 13.34 19.05 -23.92
CA GLU A 643 12.92 18.38 -25.14
C GLU A 643 11.50 17.84 -24.96
N THR A 644 10.64 18.12 -25.94
CA THR A 644 9.29 17.57 -25.95
C THR A 644 9.37 16.10 -26.29
N ILE A 645 9.08 15.26 -25.31
CA ILE A 645 9.03 13.81 -25.44
C ILE A 645 7.58 13.31 -25.32
N PRO A 646 7.27 12.10 -25.79
CA PRO A 646 5.89 11.60 -25.73
C PRO A 646 5.37 11.51 -24.29
N THR A 647 4.11 11.92 -24.07
CA THR A 647 3.41 11.78 -22.78
C THR A 647 3.26 10.30 -22.39
N PRO A 648 2.97 9.98 -21.11
CA PRO A 648 2.68 8.60 -20.69
C PRO A 648 1.62 7.92 -21.57
N GLU A 649 0.58 8.65 -21.97
CA GLU A 649 -0.51 8.17 -22.81
C GLU A 649 -0.03 7.90 -24.25
N ALA A 650 0.79 8.80 -24.81
CA ALA A 650 1.30 8.67 -26.17
C ALA A 650 2.37 7.58 -26.31
N ARG A 651 3.22 7.39 -25.28
CA ARG A 651 4.29 6.38 -25.30
C ARG A 651 3.82 4.96 -25.01
N GLY A 652 2.65 4.80 -24.39
CA GLY A 652 2.04 3.49 -24.10
C GLY A 652 2.86 2.59 -23.16
N ALA A 653 3.80 3.16 -22.42
CA ALA A 653 4.68 2.45 -21.49
C ALA A 653 5.02 3.34 -20.28
N GLU A 654 5.20 2.73 -19.12
CA GLU A 654 5.62 3.45 -17.92
C GLU A 654 7.15 3.39 -17.74
N ILE A 655 7.71 4.42 -17.11
CA ILE A 655 9.07 4.36 -16.58
C ILE A 655 9.04 3.40 -15.40
N LEU A 656 9.89 2.38 -15.40
CA LEU A 656 9.91 1.35 -14.35
C LEU A 656 11.10 1.50 -13.40
N TYR A 657 12.25 1.94 -13.93
CA TYR A 657 13.50 1.98 -13.17
C TYR A 657 14.42 3.12 -13.61
N PHE A 658 15.30 3.51 -12.68
CA PHE A 658 16.51 4.24 -13.00
C PHE A 658 17.70 3.30 -13.12
N TYR A 659 18.67 3.68 -13.92
CA TYR A 659 19.93 2.95 -14.04
C TYR A 659 21.14 3.84 -13.83
N PHE A 660 22.23 3.23 -13.34
CA PHE A 660 23.52 3.85 -13.11
C PHE A 660 24.63 2.94 -13.62
N GLY A 661 25.60 3.51 -14.33
CA GLY A 661 26.67 2.75 -14.97
C GLY A 661 26.31 2.23 -16.37
N GLY A 662 27.10 1.27 -16.85
CA GLY A 662 27.00 0.73 -18.20
C GLY A 662 25.82 -0.22 -18.37
N GLY A 663 25.11 -0.10 -19.48
CA GLY A 663 23.95 -0.96 -19.80
C GLY A 663 24.34 -2.38 -20.21
N GLU A 664 23.33 -3.23 -20.42
CA GLU A 664 23.53 -4.56 -20.99
C GLU A 664 24.06 -4.45 -22.43
N GLY A 665 25.25 -5.02 -22.69
CA GLY A 665 25.95 -4.94 -23.99
C GLY A 665 27.04 -3.87 -24.11
N ASP A 666 27.21 -3.02 -23.10
CA ASP A 666 28.24 -1.98 -23.07
C ASP A 666 29.61 -2.56 -22.67
N SER A 667 30.69 -2.15 -23.34
CA SER A 667 31.99 -2.77 -23.19
C SER A 667 32.97 -2.01 -22.28
N ASP A 668 32.74 -0.71 -22.02
CA ASP A 668 33.79 0.19 -21.50
C ASP A 668 33.38 1.16 -20.38
N SER A 669 32.25 0.91 -19.69
CA SER A 669 31.86 1.72 -18.53
C SER A 669 32.97 1.77 -17.47
N ASN A 670 33.36 2.99 -17.07
CA ASN A 670 34.34 3.22 -16.00
C ASN A 670 34.00 4.54 -15.32
N ALA A 671 32.93 4.50 -14.54
CA ALA A 671 32.41 5.65 -13.82
C ALA A 671 32.12 5.28 -12.37
N THR A 672 32.26 6.25 -11.48
CA THR A 672 31.77 6.18 -10.10
C THR A 672 30.51 7.00 -9.99
N VAL A 673 29.46 6.43 -9.38
CA VAL A 673 28.23 7.15 -9.05
C VAL A 673 28.05 7.09 -7.54
N THR A 674 27.79 8.24 -6.93
CA THR A 674 27.62 8.41 -5.48
C THR A 674 26.49 9.39 -5.20
N ASN A 675 25.89 9.28 -4.01
CA ASN A 675 24.84 10.18 -3.51
C ASN A 675 23.74 10.46 -4.54
N VAL A 676 22.89 9.46 -4.79
CA VAL A 676 21.75 9.60 -5.71
C VAL A 676 20.52 10.05 -4.93
N PHE A 677 19.95 11.18 -5.31
CA PHE A 677 18.71 11.73 -4.76
C PHE A 677 17.59 11.61 -5.78
N LEU A 678 16.41 11.16 -5.35
CA LEU A 678 15.21 11.13 -6.19
C LEU A 678 14.15 12.06 -5.59
N TYR A 679 13.63 12.97 -6.39
CA TYR A 679 12.54 13.88 -6.05
C TYR A 679 11.31 13.61 -6.91
N ASN A 680 10.11 13.72 -6.31
CA ASN A 680 8.81 13.60 -7.00
C ASN A 680 8.33 14.91 -7.64
N ARG A 681 9.25 15.84 -7.89
CA ARG A 681 8.96 17.15 -8.48
C ARG A 681 10.17 17.69 -9.25
N PRO A 682 9.95 18.70 -10.10
CA PRO A 682 11.03 19.49 -10.65
C PRO A 682 11.74 20.30 -9.55
N LEU A 683 13.06 20.38 -9.61
CA LEU A 683 13.87 21.29 -8.80
C LEU A 683 14.17 22.57 -9.59
N SER A 684 14.20 23.70 -8.90
CA SER A 684 14.72 24.95 -9.49
C SER A 684 16.25 24.93 -9.63
N ASP A 685 16.80 25.78 -10.49
CA ASP A 685 18.27 25.96 -10.63
C ASP A 685 18.96 26.29 -9.30
N GLY A 686 18.27 27.07 -8.44
CA GLY A 686 18.74 27.39 -7.11
C GLY A 686 18.79 26.15 -6.20
N GLU A 687 17.76 25.32 -6.23
CA GLU A 687 17.72 24.07 -5.48
C GLU A 687 18.76 23.06 -5.97
N LEU A 688 18.97 22.92 -7.28
CA LEU A 688 20.00 22.03 -7.83
C LEU A 688 21.40 22.36 -7.29
N LYS A 689 21.72 23.64 -7.15
CA LYS A 689 22.98 24.12 -6.55
C LYS A 689 23.11 23.77 -5.07
N LEU A 690 22.00 23.56 -4.37
CA LEU A 690 21.94 23.16 -2.96
C LEU A 690 21.95 21.64 -2.75
N VAL A 691 21.64 20.83 -3.77
CA VAL A 691 21.78 19.36 -3.73
C VAL A 691 23.25 18.96 -3.84
N ARG A 692 24.09 19.55 -3.00
CA ARG A 692 25.51 19.21 -2.89
C ARG A 692 25.73 18.54 -1.56
N LYS A 693 26.77 17.70 -1.50
CA LYS A 693 27.31 17.28 -0.22
C LYS A 693 27.65 18.54 0.58
N SER A 694 27.32 18.55 1.87
CA SER A 694 27.99 19.44 2.80
C SER A 694 29.49 19.19 2.65
N ASP A 695 30.26 20.19 2.21
CA ASP A 695 31.71 20.12 2.27
C ASP A 695 32.09 19.82 3.72
N ASP A 696 32.45 18.57 4.01
CA ASP A 696 33.37 18.29 5.08
C ASP A 696 34.63 19.03 4.69
N LYS A 697 34.75 20.27 5.18
CA LYS A 697 35.91 21.11 4.98
C LYS A 697 37.14 20.24 5.17
N LYS A 698 37.95 20.12 4.12
CA LYS A 698 39.39 19.84 4.21
C LYS A 698 40.04 20.98 5.01
N GLY A 699 39.80 21.01 6.32
CA GLY A 699 40.38 21.93 7.27
C GLY A 699 41.00 21.12 8.39
N LYS A 700 42.32 21.18 8.53
CA LYS A 700 43.01 20.81 9.77
C LYS A 700 42.35 21.59 10.93
N GLY A 701 41.55 20.91 11.73
CA GLY A 701 40.90 21.47 12.91
C GLY A 701 40.27 20.35 13.72
N ASP A 702 40.64 20.25 14.99
CA ASP A 702 40.36 19.17 15.93
C ASP A 702 38.93 18.57 15.90
N GLY A 703 38.84 17.34 15.37
CA GLY A 703 38.54 16.17 16.20
C GLY A 703 37.22 16.05 16.99
N SER A 704 36.17 16.82 16.73
CA SER A 704 34.94 16.74 17.56
C SER A 704 33.57 16.76 16.83
N MET A 705 33.47 16.23 15.62
CA MET A 705 32.19 15.73 15.11
C MET A 705 32.34 14.31 14.58
N ARG A 706 32.20 13.35 15.50
CA ARG A 706 32.13 11.92 15.20
C ARG A 706 30.97 11.65 14.24
N GLY A 707 31.23 10.82 13.22
CA GLY A 707 30.25 10.22 12.30
C GLY A 707 29.15 9.44 13.01
N GLY A 708 28.18 10.17 13.55
CA GLY A 708 27.09 9.68 14.39
C GLY A 708 25.82 9.28 13.64
N VAL A 709 25.75 9.38 12.31
CA VAL A 709 24.55 8.96 11.57
C VAL A 709 24.79 7.62 10.87
N SER A 710 25.91 7.50 10.13
CA SER A 710 26.24 6.24 9.41
C SER A 710 26.69 5.09 10.33
N ARG A 711 27.24 5.36 11.52
CA ARG A 711 27.55 4.31 12.52
C ARG A 711 26.38 3.96 13.44
N VAL A 712 25.32 4.78 13.46
CA VAL A 712 24.14 4.52 14.32
C VAL A 712 23.15 3.60 13.62
N LEU A 713 23.07 3.58 12.29
CA LEU A 713 22.27 2.59 11.55
C LEU A 713 22.65 1.12 11.82
N PRO A 714 23.93 0.69 11.78
CA PRO A 714 24.26 -0.70 12.12
C PRO A 714 24.05 -1.02 13.61
N LEU A 715 24.11 -0.01 14.50
CA LEU A 715 23.83 -0.19 15.94
C LEU A 715 22.33 -0.28 16.26
N LEU A 716 21.47 0.42 15.52
CA LEU A 716 20.01 0.29 15.62
C LEU A 716 19.52 -1.06 15.09
N LEU A 717 20.13 -1.57 14.01
CA LEU A 717 19.84 -2.91 13.48
C LEU A 717 20.26 -4.04 14.46
N LEU A 718 21.33 -3.85 15.23
CA LEU A 718 21.74 -4.79 16.30
C LEU A 718 20.89 -4.65 17.58
N GLY A 719 20.37 -3.44 17.88
CA GLY A 719 19.54 -3.18 19.05
C GLY A 719 18.13 -3.79 18.98
N LEU A 720 17.62 -4.06 17.77
CA LEU A 720 16.30 -4.65 17.53
C LEU A 720 16.21 -6.15 17.86
N TRP A 721 17.33 -6.85 18.08
CA TRP A 721 17.35 -8.30 18.37
C TRP A 721 17.81 -8.61 19.81
N GLY A 722 18.11 -7.59 20.62
CA GLY A 722 18.64 -7.74 21.98
C GLY A 722 17.60 -7.72 23.11
N ILE A 723 16.32 -7.46 22.84
CA ILE A 723 15.29 -7.26 23.89
C ILE A 723 14.25 -8.40 23.93
N ALA A 724 14.43 -9.48 23.16
CA ALA A 724 13.59 -10.68 23.24
C ALA A 724 14.06 -11.73 24.27
N ALA A 725 15.08 -11.43 25.09
CA ALA A 725 15.63 -12.38 26.07
C ALA A 725 15.39 -11.99 27.54
N LEU A 726 14.63 -10.92 27.80
CA LEU A 726 14.28 -10.49 29.16
C LEU A 726 12.83 -9.95 29.18
N TYR A 727 11.85 -10.84 29.06
CA TYR A 727 10.61 -10.89 29.86
C TYR A 727 9.81 -12.16 29.55
#